data_AF-A0A6P5N2A9-F1
#
_entry.id   AF-A0A6P5N2A9-F1
#
_cell.length_a   1.000
_cell.length_b   1.000
_cell.length_c   1.000
_cell.angle_alpha   90.00
_cell.angle_beta   90.00
_cell.angle_gamma   90.00
#
_symmetry.space_group_name_H-M   'P 1'
#
loop_
_entity.id
_entity.type
_entity.pdbx_description
1 polymer ?
#
loop_
_entity_poly.entity_id
_entity_poly.type
_entity_poly.pdbx_seq_one_letter_code
_entity_poly.pdbx_strand_id
1 'polypeptide(L)'
;MGNSHSHRKHRNSLSQNNNSSSSIATPPHYRYGAHHYPKQQHCNRTMVSSKISLPYGRVDTTLRELAAKAEGFGRFAIGGLHGPLYHVTNLAGFFHDGPGSLRDACRRKEPLWIVFEVSGTIHLSSYLNVSSYKTIDGRGQRIKLTGKGLRLKECEHVIVCNLEFEGGRGPDVDAIQIKPNSKHIWIDRCTLSDFEDGLIDITRESTDITISRCHFSKHDKTILIGADPSHVGDRCIRVTIHHCFFDGTRQRHPRVRFAKVHLYNNYTRNWGIYAACASVESQIFSQHNIYEAGQKKVAFKYLSEKAADKGAEASGRIISEGDLFINGTQSGLIASNNLECNNFHPREHYPAWTVEPPSHDLKQVLQHCTGWQSMARPLDQTVEHGAHDEAVPIYPFQTHSIVASLPYARVDSSLRALAGSAEGFGHSAIGGLRGPLYHVTTLADDGPGSLRDACRRKDPLWIVFQVSGTIHLSTFLSVSSYKTIDGRGRRIKLTGKGLRLKECEHVIICNLEFEGGRGPDSDAIQIKPNSKHIWIDRCSLSDFDDGLIDITRESTDITISRCHFSKHNKTILIGADPSHVGDRCIRVTIHHCFFDETRQRHPRVRFANIHLYNNYSRNWGIYAVCASVESQGRRRWHLSIFLKRQQTREKKQVAA
;
A
#
# COMPACT_ATOMS: atom_id res chain seq x y z
N MET A 1 -21.92 29.26 -34.66
CA MET A 1 -21.78 30.67 -35.05
C MET A 1 -22.09 31.52 -33.84
N GLY A 2 -21.25 32.51 -33.55
CA GLY A 2 -20.96 33.00 -32.20
C GLY A 2 -22.07 33.79 -31.51
N ASN A 3 -21.93 33.91 -30.19
CA ASN A 3 -22.49 35.04 -29.45
C ASN A 3 -21.54 35.48 -28.34
N SER A 4 -21.45 36.80 -28.25
CA SER A 4 -20.43 37.64 -27.64
C SER A 4 -20.67 37.88 -26.15
N HIS A 5 -19.57 37.95 -25.40
CA HIS A 5 -19.52 38.37 -24.00
C HIS A 5 -19.72 39.87 -23.86
N SER A 6 -20.57 40.28 -22.90
CA SER A 6 -20.58 41.64 -22.35
C SER A 6 -20.04 41.62 -20.91
N HIS A 7 -18.91 42.29 -20.72
CA HIS A 7 -18.30 42.56 -19.42
C HIS A 7 -19.00 43.76 -18.76
N ARG A 8 -19.47 43.61 -17.53
CA ARG A 8 -19.89 44.73 -16.68
C ARG A 8 -18.86 44.95 -15.56
N LYS A 9 -18.17 46.08 -15.63
CA LYS A 9 -17.26 46.62 -14.60
C LYS A 9 -18.07 47.14 -13.41
N HIS A 10 -17.67 46.83 -12.18
CA HIS A 10 -18.06 47.59 -10.99
C HIS A 10 -16.83 48.27 -10.39
N ARG A 11 -16.95 49.58 -10.22
CA ARG A 11 -15.98 50.51 -9.60
C ARG A 11 -16.06 50.43 -8.08
N ASN A 12 -14.90 50.51 -7.45
CA ASN A 12 -14.70 50.84 -6.04
C ASN A 12 -15.09 52.30 -5.75
N SER A 13 -15.68 52.55 -4.59
CA SER A 13 -15.59 53.84 -3.90
C SER A 13 -15.38 53.60 -2.40
N LEU A 14 -14.25 54.10 -1.91
CA LEU A 14 -13.91 54.27 -0.50
C LEU A 14 -14.59 55.53 0.05
N SER A 15 -15.02 55.50 1.31
CA SER A 15 -15.23 56.70 2.13
C SER A 15 -14.71 56.46 3.55
N GLN A 16 -13.91 57.41 4.04
CA GLN A 16 -13.24 57.47 5.34
C GLN A 16 -14.12 58.09 6.45
N ASN A 17 -13.70 57.83 7.71
CA ASN A 17 -13.86 58.60 8.96
C ASN A 17 -15.26 58.59 9.66
N ASN A 18 -15.43 58.60 10.99
CA ASN A 18 -14.61 59.04 12.13
C ASN A 18 -15.03 58.36 13.46
N ASN A 19 -14.13 58.44 14.44
CA ASN A 19 -14.26 58.04 15.85
C ASN A 19 -15.44 58.65 16.64
N SER A 20 -15.98 57.89 17.61
CA SER A 20 -16.36 58.39 18.95
C SER A 20 -16.50 57.24 19.97
N SER A 21 -16.27 57.56 21.24
CA SER A 21 -15.87 56.67 22.34
C SER A 21 -16.98 56.29 23.34
N SER A 22 -16.78 55.12 23.96
CA SER A 22 -17.11 54.69 25.35
C SER A 22 -18.56 54.63 25.87
N SER A 23 -19.02 53.43 26.28
CA SER A 23 -19.14 53.04 27.72
C SER A 23 -19.81 51.66 27.95
N ILE A 24 -19.19 50.88 28.86
CA ILE A 24 -19.74 49.93 29.87
C ILE A 24 -20.42 48.62 29.42
N ALA A 25 -19.82 47.47 29.79
CA ALA A 25 -20.31 46.56 30.86
C ALA A 25 -19.50 45.24 30.94
N THR A 26 -18.91 44.97 32.09
CA THR A 26 -18.27 43.69 32.49
C THR A 26 -19.30 42.70 33.07
N PRO A 27 -19.16 41.37 32.87
CA PRO A 27 -20.02 40.38 33.51
C PRO A 27 -19.50 39.96 34.90
N PRO A 28 -20.37 39.53 35.83
CA PRO A 28 -20.01 39.34 37.23
C PRO A 28 -19.41 37.95 37.52
N HIS A 29 -18.53 37.94 38.52
CA HIS A 29 -17.99 36.76 39.20
C HIS A 29 -19.04 36.04 40.04
N TYR A 30 -19.06 34.71 40.02
CA TYR A 30 -19.74 33.90 41.03
C TYR A 30 -18.79 32.88 41.68
N ARG A 31 -18.91 32.82 43.01
CA ARG A 31 -18.09 32.10 44.00
C ARG A 31 -18.41 30.60 44.02
N TYR A 32 -17.39 29.79 44.32
CA TYR A 32 -17.54 28.38 44.70
C TYR A 32 -18.21 28.25 46.08
N GLY A 33 -19.20 27.35 46.19
CA GLY A 33 -19.80 26.88 47.44
C GLY A 33 -19.94 25.35 47.40
N ALA A 34 -19.63 24.69 48.52
CA ALA A 34 -19.43 23.25 48.64
C ALA A 34 -20.73 22.46 48.96
N HIS A 35 -20.76 21.22 48.45
CA HIS A 35 -21.49 20.00 48.86
C HIS A 35 -23.04 20.00 48.96
N HIS A 36 -23.68 19.07 48.22
CA HIS A 36 -24.57 18.01 48.74
C HIS A 36 -24.86 16.97 47.62
N TYR A 37 -24.54 15.69 47.86
CA TYR A 37 -24.87 14.57 46.96
C TYR A 37 -26.12 13.83 47.48
N PRO A 38 -27.15 13.56 46.66
CA PRO A 38 -28.17 12.57 46.99
C PRO A 38 -27.76 11.17 46.51
N LYS A 39 -28.01 10.18 47.38
CA LYS A 39 -27.72 8.75 47.20
C LYS A 39 -28.43 8.14 45.98
N GLN A 40 -27.70 7.38 45.17
CA GLN A 40 -28.24 6.54 44.10
C GLN A 40 -28.95 5.30 44.67
N GLN A 41 -30.20 5.07 44.26
CA GLN A 41 -30.87 3.78 44.35
C GLN A 41 -30.36 2.87 43.22
N HIS A 42 -29.87 1.69 43.59
CA HIS A 42 -29.47 0.64 42.67
C HIS A 42 -30.70 0.06 41.95
N CYS A 43 -30.71 0.17 40.61
CA CYS A 43 -31.56 -0.63 39.75
C CYS A 43 -30.64 -1.48 38.86
N ASN A 44 -30.54 -2.78 39.18
CA ASN A 44 -29.78 -3.75 38.37
C ASN A 44 -30.52 -3.99 37.06
N ARG A 45 -30.11 -3.25 36.01
CA ARG A 45 -30.39 -3.61 34.62
C ARG A 45 -29.06 -4.00 33.98
N THR A 46 -28.93 -5.29 33.67
CA THR A 46 -27.83 -5.83 32.88
C THR A 46 -27.93 -5.26 31.45
N MET A 47 -27.40 -4.06 31.24
CA MET A 47 -27.18 -3.49 29.91
C MET A 47 -25.98 -4.23 29.31
N VAL A 48 -26.25 -5.19 28.43
CA VAL A 48 -25.24 -5.68 27.49
C VAL A 48 -24.98 -4.52 26.52
N SER A 49 -23.98 -3.68 26.83
CA SER A 49 -23.44 -2.73 25.86
C SER A 49 -22.77 -3.54 24.76
N SER A 50 -23.48 -3.75 23.65
CA SER A 50 -22.89 -4.30 22.44
C SER A 50 -21.89 -3.27 21.89
N LYS A 51 -20.59 -3.49 22.12
CA LYS A 51 -19.54 -2.69 21.49
C LYS A 51 -19.64 -2.86 19.97
N ILE A 52 -19.80 -1.76 19.23
CA ILE A 52 -19.61 -1.74 17.77
C ILE A 52 -18.18 -2.14 17.45
N SER A 53 -18.00 -3.07 16.50
CA SER A 53 -16.69 -3.33 15.91
C SER A 53 -16.38 -2.27 14.86
N LEU A 54 -15.25 -1.58 15.03
CA LEU A 54 -14.76 -0.61 14.04
C LEU A 54 -13.45 -1.12 13.42
N PRO A 55 -13.24 -0.89 12.11
CA PRO A 55 -12.00 -1.27 11.48
C PRO A 55 -10.85 -0.45 12.06
N TYR A 56 -9.65 -1.01 11.95
CA TYR A 56 -8.39 -0.31 12.23
C TYR A 56 -8.16 0.12 13.68
N GLY A 57 -8.74 -0.55 14.68
CA GLY A 57 -8.62 -0.16 16.10
C GLY A 57 -7.19 -0.09 16.69
N ARG A 58 -6.15 -0.45 15.92
CA ARG A 58 -4.73 -0.37 16.32
C ARG A 58 -3.88 0.56 15.45
N VAL A 59 -4.42 1.18 14.39
CA VAL A 59 -3.57 1.93 13.45
C VAL A 59 -2.94 3.19 14.02
N ASP A 60 -3.42 3.65 15.18
CA ASP A 60 -2.93 4.83 15.88
C ASP A 60 -2.04 4.48 17.09
N THR A 61 -1.69 3.21 17.31
CA THR A 61 -0.81 2.82 18.42
C THR A 61 0.66 3.17 18.17
N THR A 62 1.11 3.07 16.93
CA THR A 62 2.43 3.56 16.49
C THR A 62 2.28 4.25 15.16
N LEU A 63 3.25 5.08 14.80
CA LEU A 63 3.16 5.88 13.59
C LEU A 63 2.94 4.98 12.37
N ARG A 64 3.74 3.93 12.24
CA ARG A 64 3.77 3.08 11.03
C ARG A 64 2.70 2.00 10.98
N GLU A 65 1.87 1.84 12.03
CA GLU A 65 0.81 0.83 12.05
C GLU A 65 -0.28 1.05 11.00
N LEU A 66 -0.38 2.22 10.34
CA LEU A 66 -1.25 2.37 9.16
C LEU A 66 -0.82 1.48 7.98
N ALA A 67 0.47 1.21 7.83
CA ALA A 67 0.99 0.55 6.65
C ALA A 67 0.38 -0.82 6.43
N ALA A 68 -0.07 -1.05 5.20
CA ALA A 68 -0.69 -2.30 4.79
C ALA A 68 -1.92 -2.70 5.61
N LYS A 69 -2.60 -1.80 6.32
CA LYS A 69 -3.80 -2.15 7.11
C LYS A 69 -5.13 -1.92 6.44
N ALA A 70 -5.20 -1.09 5.39
CA ALA A 70 -6.43 -0.81 4.66
C ALA A 70 -7.24 -2.10 4.41
N GLU A 71 -8.54 -2.05 4.61
CA GLU A 71 -9.49 -3.09 4.23
C GLU A 71 -10.00 -2.83 2.81
N GLY A 72 -10.46 -3.87 2.11
CA GLY A 72 -11.00 -3.73 0.75
C GLY A 72 -9.96 -3.78 -0.37
N PHE A 73 -10.16 -3.03 -1.44
CA PHE A 73 -9.30 -3.10 -2.63
C PHE A 73 -7.95 -2.39 -2.47
N GLY A 74 -7.88 -1.30 -1.69
CA GLY A 74 -6.64 -0.57 -1.37
C GLY A 74 -5.83 -1.15 -0.21
N ARG A 75 -6.28 -2.27 0.36
CA ARG A 75 -5.44 -3.20 1.11
C ARG A 75 -4.17 -3.44 0.28
N PHE A 76 -2.97 -3.60 0.80
CA PHE A 76 -1.68 -3.57 0.05
C PHE A 76 -1.08 -2.18 -0.13
N ALA A 77 -1.80 -1.08 0.11
CA ALA A 77 -1.17 0.23 0.29
C ALA A 77 -0.21 0.18 1.49
N ILE A 78 1.10 0.14 1.24
CA ILE A 78 2.14 0.13 2.29
C ILE A 78 2.65 1.55 2.60
N GLY A 79 2.33 2.52 1.75
CA GLY A 79 2.77 3.90 1.93
C GLY A 79 4.29 4.01 1.97
N GLY A 80 4.79 4.89 2.85
CA GLY A 80 6.20 5.11 3.12
C GLY A 80 6.80 4.20 4.19
N LEU A 81 6.25 2.99 4.42
CA LEU A 81 6.62 2.10 5.54
C LEU A 81 8.14 1.93 5.71
N HIS A 82 8.90 1.80 4.61
CA HIS A 82 10.35 1.57 4.62
C HIS A 82 11.17 2.85 4.41
N GLY A 83 10.50 4.00 4.36
CA GLY A 83 11.12 5.31 4.18
C GLY A 83 11.46 5.97 5.51
N PRO A 84 12.48 6.84 5.55
CA PRO A 84 12.70 7.69 6.71
C PRO A 84 11.51 8.63 6.92
N LEU A 85 11.43 9.20 8.13
CA LEU A 85 10.53 10.31 8.37
C LEU A 85 10.97 11.53 7.55
N TYR A 86 9.99 12.18 6.94
CA TYR A 86 10.15 13.52 6.39
C TYR A 86 9.32 14.47 7.23
N HIS A 87 9.98 15.45 7.83
CA HIS A 87 9.34 16.46 8.66
C HIS A 87 9.05 17.69 7.80
N VAL A 88 7.76 17.95 7.56
CA VAL A 88 7.30 19.19 6.94
C VAL A 88 7.35 20.28 7.99
N THR A 89 8.25 21.24 7.80
CA THR A 89 8.56 22.33 8.75
C THR A 89 8.04 23.68 8.28
N ASN A 90 7.51 23.77 7.06
CA ASN A 90 6.92 25.01 6.55
C ASN A 90 5.66 24.74 5.71
N LEU A 91 4.81 25.76 5.63
CA LEU A 91 3.55 25.74 4.88
C LEU A 91 3.69 26.34 3.47
N ALA A 92 4.92 26.41 2.92
CA ALA A 92 5.17 27.07 1.66
C ALA A 92 4.51 26.29 0.50
N GLY A 93 3.41 26.82 -0.05
CA GLY A 93 2.67 26.20 -1.16
C GLY A 93 2.72 26.96 -2.49
N PHE A 94 3.10 28.25 -2.46
CA PHE A 94 2.98 29.16 -3.60
C PHE A 94 4.22 29.19 -4.52
N PHE A 95 5.44 29.24 -3.95
CA PHE A 95 6.70 29.50 -4.70
C PHE A 95 7.92 28.64 -4.31
N HIS A 96 7.79 27.72 -3.35
CA HIS A 96 8.94 26.96 -2.86
C HIS A 96 8.70 25.45 -2.93
N ASP A 97 9.45 24.80 -3.83
CA ASP A 97 9.70 23.35 -3.86
C ASP A 97 10.87 22.97 -2.94
N GLY A 98 11.18 23.83 -1.97
CA GLY A 98 12.40 23.75 -1.16
C GLY A 98 12.31 22.73 -0.03
N PRO A 99 13.46 22.39 0.58
CA PRO A 99 13.53 21.53 1.75
C PRO A 99 12.57 21.95 2.87
N GLY A 100 11.98 20.97 3.56
CA GLY A 100 11.00 21.17 4.62
C GLY A 100 9.56 21.40 4.14
N SER A 101 9.32 21.50 2.83
CA SER A 101 7.95 21.64 2.28
C SER A 101 7.31 20.28 2.01
N LEU A 102 5.97 20.22 2.07
CA LEU A 102 5.21 19.03 1.64
C LEU A 102 5.49 18.68 0.17
N ARG A 103 5.78 19.69 -0.67
CA ARG A 103 6.00 19.52 -2.10
C ARG A 103 7.32 18.83 -2.43
N ASP A 104 8.39 19.18 -1.73
CA ASP A 104 9.67 18.45 -1.80
C ASP A 104 9.47 16.98 -1.40
N ALA A 105 8.82 16.75 -0.26
CA ALA A 105 8.56 15.42 0.27
C ALA A 105 7.79 14.51 -0.72
N CYS A 106 6.68 15.00 -1.29
CA CYS A 106 5.84 14.22 -2.18
C CYS A 106 6.51 13.86 -3.52
N ARG A 107 7.45 14.69 -4.01
CA ARG A 107 8.11 14.49 -5.31
C ARG A 107 9.29 13.53 -5.26
N ARG A 108 9.94 13.40 -4.10
CA ARG A 108 11.06 12.49 -3.87
C ARG A 108 10.74 11.05 -4.31
N LYS A 109 11.74 10.37 -4.87
CA LYS A 109 11.55 9.02 -5.45
C LYS A 109 11.71 7.92 -4.42
N GLU A 110 12.52 8.16 -3.39
CA GLU A 110 12.64 7.28 -2.24
C GLU A 110 11.32 7.18 -1.46
N PRO A 111 11.04 6.04 -0.80
CA PRO A 111 9.91 5.93 0.12
C PRO A 111 10.03 6.98 1.24
N LEU A 112 8.91 7.62 1.63
CA LEU A 112 8.91 8.58 2.75
C LEU A 112 7.63 8.49 3.57
N TRP A 113 7.79 8.52 4.89
CA TRP A 113 6.70 8.76 5.84
C TRP A 113 6.68 10.23 6.22
N ILE A 114 5.75 10.99 5.65
CA ILE A 114 5.69 12.44 5.73
C ILE A 114 4.81 12.83 6.92
N VAL A 115 5.40 13.53 7.88
CA VAL A 115 4.74 14.09 9.07
C VAL A 115 4.91 15.61 9.08
N PHE A 116 4.16 16.29 9.94
CA PHE A 116 4.17 17.75 10.01
C PHE A 116 4.62 18.23 11.40
N GLU A 117 5.54 19.20 11.42
CA GLU A 117 5.95 19.94 12.63
C GLU A 117 5.19 21.25 12.79
N VAL A 118 4.50 21.68 11.72
CA VAL A 118 3.69 22.90 11.69
C VAL A 118 2.24 22.56 11.38
N SER A 119 1.31 23.29 11.99
CA SER A 119 -0.13 23.22 11.72
C SER A 119 -0.57 24.39 10.84
N GLY A 120 -1.51 24.19 9.93
CA GLY A 120 -2.10 25.29 9.17
C GLY A 120 -2.45 24.95 7.72
N THR A 121 -2.60 26.01 6.93
CA THR A 121 -3.06 25.92 5.54
C THR A 121 -1.89 25.99 4.57
N ILE A 122 -1.77 24.99 3.68
CA ILE A 122 -0.86 24.99 2.54
C ILE A 122 -1.67 25.33 1.28
N HIS A 123 -1.39 26.49 0.70
CA HIS A 123 -2.03 26.93 -0.54
C HIS A 123 -1.26 26.44 -1.76
N LEU A 124 -1.82 25.50 -2.51
CA LEU A 124 -1.18 24.89 -3.68
C LEU A 124 -1.51 25.68 -4.96
N SER A 125 -0.50 26.32 -5.57
CA SER A 125 -0.65 27.03 -6.85
C SER A 125 -0.81 26.08 -8.06
N SER A 126 -0.32 24.85 -7.93
CA SER A 126 -0.44 23.77 -8.90
C SER A 126 -0.76 22.45 -8.19
N TYR A 127 -1.27 21.46 -8.92
CA TYR A 127 -1.44 20.11 -8.38
C TYR A 127 -0.14 19.61 -7.73
N LEU A 128 -0.29 19.02 -6.55
CA LEU A 128 0.82 18.39 -5.86
C LEU A 128 0.94 16.94 -6.32
N ASN A 129 1.93 16.68 -7.18
CA ASN A 129 2.22 15.31 -7.64
C ASN A 129 2.82 14.49 -6.50
N VAL A 130 2.24 13.31 -6.24
CA VAL A 130 2.71 12.37 -5.22
C VAL A 130 3.31 11.15 -5.91
N SER A 131 4.62 10.95 -5.73
CA SER A 131 5.33 9.75 -6.20
C SER A 131 4.93 8.50 -5.40
N SER A 132 5.27 7.30 -5.89
CA SER A 132 5.03 6.04 -5.19
C SER A 132 5.67 5.99 -3.79
N TYR A 133 5.16 5.08 -2.96
CA TYR A 133 5.70 4.77 -1.62
C TYR A 133 5.71 5.98 -0.68
N LYS A 134 4.57 6.66 -0.57
CA LYS A 134 4.40 7.83 0.31
C LYS A 134 3.30 7.56 1.32
N THR A 135 3.58 7.88 2.58
CA THR A 135 2.52 8.15 3.55
C THR A 135 2.50 9.65 3.79
N ILE A 136 1.39 10.32 3.52
CA ILE A 136 1.16 11.70 3.96
C ILE A 136 0.27 11.61 5.21
N ASP A 137 0.88 11.79 6.38
CA ASP A 137 0.27 11.55 7.68
C ASP A 137 0.04 12.87 8.43
N GLY A 138 -1.19 13.35 8.40
CA GLY A 138 -1.59 14.55 9.13
C GLY A 138 -1.89 14.32 10.61
N ARG A 139 -1.70 13.12 11.18
CA ARG A 139 -1.91 12.92 12.63
C ARG A 139 -0.94 13.77 13.44
N GLY A 140 -1.45 14.41 14.49
CA GLY A 140 -0.71 15.37 15.31
C GLY A 140 -0.80 16.83 14.87
N GLN A 141 -1.24 17.11 13.64
CA GLN A 141 -1.37 18.49 13.13
C GLN A 141 -2.68 18.70 12.38
N ARG A 142 -3.10 19.96 12.25
CA ARG A 142 -4.25 20.33 11.43
C ARG A 142 -3.78 20.90 10.11
N ILE A 143 -3.63 20.03 9.11
CA ILE A 143 -3.14 20.41 7.79
C ILE A 143 -4.29 20.53 6.81
N LYS A 144 -4.45 21.73 6.26
CA LYS A 144 -5.45 22.03 5.22
C LYS A 144 -4.76 22.33 3.89
N LEU A 145 -5.14 21.62 2.83
CA LEU A 145 -4.70 21.89 1.46
C LEU A 145 -5.78 22.71 0.72
N THR A 146 -5.38 23.82 0.09
CA THR A 146 -6.28 24.73 -0.65
C THR A 146 -5.71 25.11 -2.02
N GLY A 147 -6.51 25.75 -2.87
CA GLY A 147 -6.09 26.18 -4.21
C GLY A 147 -6.18 25.05 -5.25
N LYS A 148 -5.25 24.09 -5.18
CA LYS A 148 -5.25 22.83 -5.97
C LYS A 148 -5.21 21.62 -5.04
N GLY A 149 -5.40 20.43 -5.61
CA GLY A 149 -5.39 19.16 -4.89
C GLY A 149 -4.11 18.34 -5.03
N LEU A 150 -4.19 17.08 -4.60
CA LEU A 150 -3.19 16.06 -4.87
C LEU A 150 -3.41 15.43 -6.25
N ARG A 151 -2.31 15.04 -6.90
CA ARG A 151 -2.32 14.22 -8.11
C ARG A 151 -1.45 12.98 -7.94
N LEU A 152 -2.10 11.82 -7.95
CA LEU A 152 -1.50 10.49 -7.88
C LEU A 152 -1.53 9.91 -9.30
N LYS A 153 -0.44 10.15 -10.03
CA LYS A 153 -0.27 9.75 -11.43
C LYS A 153 0.80 8.67 -11.53
N GLU A 154 0.46 7.54 -12.15
CA GLU A 154 1.37 6.42 -12.44
C GLU A 154 2.15 6.01 -11.19
N CYS A 155 1.47 5.96 -10.05
CA CYS A 155 2.09 5.70 -8.77
C CYS A 155 1.38 4.59 -8.00
N GLU A 156 2.12 3.99 -7.07
CA GLU A 156 1.62 2.90 -6.25
C GLU A 156 2.03 3.02 -4.78
N HIS A 157 1.29 2.34 -3.92
CA HIS A 157 1.54 2.28 -2.48
C HIS A 157 1.57 3.68 -1.83
N VAL A 158 0.47 4.41 -1.97
CA VAL A 158 0.30 5.73 -1.35
C VAL A 158 -0.77 5.68 -0.27
N ILE A 159 -0.48 6.25 0.90
CA ILE A 159 -1.44 6.45 1.99
C ILE A 159 -1.58 7.95 2.23
N VAL A 160 -2.81 8.46 2.24
CA VAL A 160 -3.15 9.85 2.59
C VAL A 160 -4.07 9.80 3.79
N CYS A 161 -3.59 10.28 4.95
CA CYS A 161 -4.30 10.13 6.21
C CYS A 161 -4.45 11.45 6.96
N ASN A 162 -5.64 11.71 7.51
CA ASN A 162 -5.90 12.79 8.47
C ASN A 162 -5.55 14.19 7.93
N LEU A 163 -6.04 14.54 6.73
CA LEU A 163 -5.88 15.86 6.12
C LEU A 163 -7.22 16.53 5.84
N GLU A 164 -7.21 17.86 5.74
CA GLU A 164 -8.33 18.65 5.24
C GLU A 164 -8.06 19.15 3.82
N PHE A 165 -9.09 19.13 2.97
CA PHE A 165 -9.09 19.67 1.62
C PHE A 165 -10.27 20.63 1.47
N GLU A 166 -9.99 21.91 1.19
CA GLU A 166 -11.04 22.92 1.02
C GLU A 166 -10.64 24.01 0.03
N GLY A 167 -11.62 24.64 -0.63
CA GLY A 167 -11.36 25.86 -1.38
C GLY A 167 -10.54 25.67 -2.65
N GLY A 168 -10.76 24.56 -3.38
CA GLY A 168 -10.16 24.34 -4.69
C GLY A 168 -10.79 25.24 -5.75
N ARG A 169 -9.97 25.96 -6.53
CA ARG A 169 -10.45 26.93 -7.53
C ARG A 169 -9.70 26.84 -8.85
N GLY A 170 -10.43 27.07 -9.93
CA GLY A 170 -10.03 26.96 -11.32
C GLY A 170 -10.71 25.79 -12.06
N PRO A 171 -10.54 25.72 -13.39
CA PRO A 171 -11.13 24.66 -14.20
C PRO A 171 -10.54 23.30 -13.83
N ASP A 172 -11.39 22.27 -13.79
CA ASP A 172 -11.05 20.86 -13.55
C ASP A 172 -10.20 20.65 -12.27
N VAL A 173 -10.58 21.37 -11.20
CA VAL A 173 -9.88 21.30 -9.91
C VAL A 173 -10.60 20.35 -8.98
N ASP A 174 -9.96 19.19 -8.79
CA ASP A 174 -10.35 18.16 -7.84
C ASP A 174 -9.43 18.20 -6.61
N ALA A 175 -9.95 17.77 -5.46
CA ALA A 175 -9.15 17.66 -4.24
C ALA A 175 -8.10 16.55 -4.33
N ILE A 176 -8.47 15.40 -4.89
CA ILE A 176 -7.56 14.27 -5.12
C ILE A 176 -7.84 13.63 -6.48
N GLN A 177 -6.86 13.69 -7.38
CA GLN A 177 -6.87 13.00 -8.67
C GLN A 177 -6.04 11.72 -8.60
N ILE A 178 -6.63 10.57 -8.92
CA ILE A 178 -5.94 9.28 -9.06
C ILE A 178 -6.06 8.84 -10.51
N LYS A 179 -5.07 9.23 -11.33
CA LYS A 179 -5.03 8.98 -12.78
C LYS A 179 -3.69 9.32 -13.43
N PRO A 180 -3.28 8.61 -14.50
CA PRO A 180 -3.64 7.24 -14.89
C PRO A 180 -2.82 6.16 -14.15
N ASN A 181 -3.22 4.89 -14.31
CA ASN A 181 -2.45 3.69 -13.97
C ASN A 181 -1.89 3.65 -12.54
N SER A 182 -2.61 4.24 -11.59
CA SER A 182 -2.20 4.26 -10.18
C SER A 182 -2.86 3.12 -9.39
N LYS A 183 -2.13 2.46 -8.47
CA LYS A 183 -2.65 1.31 -7.72
C LYS A 183 -2.21 1.21 -6.27
N HIS A 184 -2.94 0.45 -5.46
CA HIS A 184 -2.62 0.23 -4.04
C HIS A 184 -2.59 1.55 -3.25
N ILE A 185 -3.73 2.26 -3.24
CA ILE A 185 -3.87 3.57 -2.61
C ILE A 185 -4.89 3.52 -1.48
N TRP A 186 -4.59 4.18 -0.38
CA TRP A 186 -5.51 4.35 0.75
C TRP A 186 -5.69 5.82 1.09
N ILE A 187 -6.92 6.32 1.02
CA ILE A 187 -7.32 7.64 1.51
C ILE A 187 -8.15 7.41 2.77
N ASP A 188 -7.66 7.91 3.90
CA ASP A 188 -8.25 7.63 5.20
C ASP A 188 -8.42 8.87 6.06
N ARG A 189 -9.55 9.01 6.75
CA ARG A 189 -9.78 10.11 7.72
C ARG A 189 -9.52 11.50 7.15
N CYS A 190 -9.83 11.71 5.88
CA CYS A 190 -9.70 13.04 5.25
C CYS A 190 -11.05 13.77 5.28
N THR A 191 -11.04 15.08 5.53
CA THR A 191 -12.21 15.95 5.34
C THR A 191 -12.08 16.66 3.99
N LEU A 192 -13.09 16.55 3.11
CA LEU A 192 -13.06 17.14 1.77
C LEU A 192 -14.33 17.95 1.50
N SER A 193 -14.18 19.19 1.03
CA SER A 193 -15.31 20.09 0.74
C SER A 193 -14.95 21.21 -0.23
N ASP A 194 -15.94 21.82 -0.89
CA ASP A 194 -15.80 23.11 -1.60
C ASP A 194 -14.66 23.16 -2.64
N PHE A 195 -14.62 22.18 -3.55
CA PHE A 195 -13.85 22.25 -4.80
C PHE A 195 -14.75 22.60 -5.99
N GLU A 196 -14.16 23.16 -7.04
CA GLU A 196 -14.89 23.67 -8.21
C GLU A 196 -15.39 22.55 -9.15
N ASP A 197 -14.63 21.47 -9.33
CA ASP A 197 -15.11 20.28 -10.07
C ASP A 197 -15.50 19.13 -9.14
N GLY A 198 -14.64 18.12 -8.92
CA GLY A 198 -14.90 17.01 -8.02
C GLY A 198 -14.14 17.06 -6.69
N LEU A 199 -14.44 16.15 -5.74
CA LEU A 199 -13.55 15.93 -4.59
C LEU A 199 -12.54 14.82 -4.91
N ILE A 200 -13.01 13.63 -5.30
CA ILE A 200 -12.12 12.51 -5.64
C ILE A 200 -12.46 11.97 -7.02
N ASP A 201 -11.42 11.85 -7.85
CA ASP A 201 -11.49 11.47 -9.25
C ASP A 201 -10.61 10.23 -9.50
N ILE A 202 -11.21 9.07 -9.75
CA ILE A 202 -10.52 7.78 -9.99
C ILE A 202 -10.80 7.34 -11.42
N THR A 203 -9.80 7.39 -12.30
CA THR A 203 -10.00 7.17 -13.73
C THR A 203 -8.76 6.57 -14.38
N ARG A 204 -8.89 6.19 -15.67
CA ARG A 204 -7.78 5.76 -16.52
C ARG A 204 -7.03 4.58 -15.92
N GLU A 205 -7.78 3.50 -15.70
CA GLU A 205 -7.26 2.19 -15.25
C GLU A 205 -6.63 2.20 -13.85
N SER A 206 -6.83 3.27 -13.07
CA SER A 206 -6.36 3.33 -11.69
C SER A 206 -7.24 2.47 -10.78
N THR A 207 -6.65 1.50 -10.09
CA THR A 207 -7.37 0.40 -9.44
C THR A 207 -6.79 0.07 -8.06
N ASP A 208 -7.44 -0.80 -7.29
CA ASP A 208 -6.98 -1.21 -5.96
C ASP A 208 -6.86 -0.04 -4.98
N ILE A 209 -8.01 0.62 -4.76
CA ILE A 209 -8.13 1.84 -3.97
C ILE A 209 -9.13 1.63 -2.83
N THR A 210 -8.79 2.11 -1.63
CA THR A 210 -9.72 2.19 -0.49
C THR A 210 -9.87 3.64 -0.06
N ILE A 211 -11.12 4.08 0.13
CA ILE A 211 -11.49 5.35 0.74
C ILE A 211 -12.22 5.01 2.05
N SER A 212 -11.67 5.39 3.19
CA SER A 212 -12.28 5.05 4.47
C SER A 212 -12.33 6.19 5.47
N ARG A 213 -13.39 6.24 6.28
CA ARG A 213 -13.53 7.21 7.37
C ARG A 213 -13.38 8.66 6.93
N CYS A 214 -13.59 8.96 5.67
CA CYS A 214 -13.54 10.33 5.15
C CYS A 214 -14.88 11.02 5.39
N HIS A 215 -14.83 12.36 5.54
CA HIS A 215 -16.01 13.20 5.66
C HIS A 215 -16.10 14.12 4.44
N PHE A 216 -17.22 14.04 3.73
CA PHE A 216 -17.50 14.83 2.54
C PHE A 216 -18.67 15.78 2.82
N SER A 217 -18.49 17.07 2.58
CA SER A 217 -19.55 18.07 2.80
C SER A 217 -19.47 19.23 1.81
N LYS A 218 -20.53 20.04 1.73
CA LYS A 218 -20.57 21.32 0.97
C LYS A 218 -20.00 21.21 -0.45
N HIS A 219 -20.48 20.25 -1.23
CA HIS A 219 -19.95 20.01 -2.58
C HIS A 219 -20.99 19.39 -3.53
N ASP A 220 -20.80 19.60 -4.84
CA ASP A 220 -21.70 19.07 -5.87
C ASP A 220 -21.31 17.65 -6.32
N LYS A 221 -20.13 17.47 -6.91
CA LYS A 221 -19.70 16.25 -7.60
C LYS A 221 -18.69 15.44 -6.76
N THR A 222 -19.17 14.74 -5.74
CA THR A 222 -18.31 14.17 -4.68
C THR A 222 -17.24 13.17 -5.18
N ILE A 223 -17.62 11.98 -5.68
CA ILE A 223 -16.67 10.94 -6.10
C ILE A 223 -17.03 10.40 -7.49
N LEU A 224 -16.11 10.55 -8.45
CA LEU A 224 -16.24 9.97 -9.79
C LEU A 224 -15.29 8.78 -9.95
N ILE A 225 -15.84 7.65 -10.41
CA ILE A 225 -15.10 6.43 -10.72
C ILE A 225 -15.39 6.07 -12.18
N GLY A 226 -14.37 6.20 -13.05
CA GLY A 226 -14.52 6.09 -14.50
C GLY A 226 -15.21 7.33 -15.11
N ALA A 227 -14.45 8.14 -15.85
CA ALA A 227 -14.91 9.45 -16.33
C ALA A 227 -15.59 9.42 -17.70
N ASP A 228 -15.17 8.51 -18.57
CA ASP A 228 -15.52 8.51 -20.00
C ASP A 228 -16.09 7.13 -20.39
N PRO A 229 -17.35 7.04 -20.88
CA PRO A 229 -17.92 5.79 -21.34
C PRO A 229 -17.20 5.21 -22.58
N SER A 230 -16.34 5.97 -23.25
CA SER A 230 -15.51 5.47 -24.35
C SER A 230 -14.22 4.79 -23.86
N HIS A 231 -13.83 4.98 -22.59
CA HIS A 231 -12.58 4.45 -22.04
C HIS A 231 -12.77 3.09 -21.39
N VAL A 232 -12.96 2.09 -22.25
CA VAL A 232 -13.29 0.70 -21.88
C VAL A 232 -12.25 -0.03 -21.01
N GLY A 233 -11.02 0.49 -20.91
CA GLY A 233 -9.99 0.00 -20.00
C GLY A 233 -10.40 0.10 -18.52
N ASP A 234 -11.28 1.04 -18.18
CA ASP A 234 -11.73 1.29 -16.79
C ASP A 234 -12.50 0.10 -16.17
N ARG A 235 -12.78 -0.98 -16.92
CA ARG A 235 -13.32 -2.26 -16.37
C ARG A 235 -12.40 -2.92 -15.35
N CYS A 236 -11.11 -2.59 -15.35
CA CYS A 236 -10.15 -3.08 -14.37
C CYS A 236 -10.24 -2.36 -13.01
N ILE A 237 -10.94 -1.21 -12.93
CA ILE A 237 -11.01 -0.40 -11.72
C ILE A 237 -11.77 -1.14 -10.62
N ARG A 238 -11.18 -1.16 -9.42
CA ARG A 238 -11.74 -1.75 -8.20
C ARG A 238 -11.55 -0.78 -7.03
N VAL A 239 -12.66 -0.40 -6.39
CA VAL A 239 -12.65 0.59 -5.29
C VAL A 239 -13.50 0.13 -4.12
N THR A 240 -12.99 0.29 -2.90
CA THR A 240 -13.77 0.12 -1.67
C THR A 240 -13.99 1.47 -1.02
N ILE A 241 -15.24 1.77 -0.65
CA ILE A 241 -15.60 2.99 0.08
C ILE A 241 -16.33 2.56 1.35
N HIS A 242 -15.78 2.87 2.52
CA HIS A 242 -16.40 2.43 3.77
C HIS A 242 -16.23 3.35 4.96
N HIS A 243 -17.20 3.28 5.86
CA HIS A 243 -17.19 4.09 7.07
C HIS A 243 -17.05 5.60 6.80
N CYS A 244 -17.41 6.08 5.61
CA CYS A 244 -17.39 7.49 5.27
C CYS A 244 -18.72 8.17 5.64
N PHE A 245 -18.65 9.49 5.85
CA PHE A 245 -19.83 10.32 6.05
C PHE A 245 -19.98 11.30 4.89
N PHE A 246 -21.13 11.26 4.23
CA PHE A 246 -21.52 12.17 3.16
C PHE A 246 -22.64 13.08 3.68
N ASP A 247 -22.28 14.33 4.00
CA ASP A 247 -23.14 15.28 4.71
C ASP A 247 -23.59 16.42 3.79
N GLY A 248 -24.79 16.26 3.20
CA GLY A 248 -25.42 17.33 2.42
C GLY A 248 -24.75 17.62 1.07
N THR A 249 -23.89 16.73 0.58
CA THR A 249 -23.32 16.78 -0.76
C THR A 249 -24.36 16.44 -1.82
N ARG A 250 -24.30 17.05 -3.00
CA ARG A 250 -25.42 17.01 -3.95
C ARG A 250 -25.56 15.67 -4.67
N GLN A 251 -24.46 15.06 -5.11
CA GLN A 251 -24.46 13.84 -5.92
C GLN A 251 -23.12 13.09 -5.89
N ARG A 252 -23.10 11.90 -6.53
CA ARG A 252 -21.92 11.05 -6.77
C ARG A 252 -21.30 10.44 -5.50
N HIS A 253 -22.05 9.58 -4.81
CA HIS A 253 -21.62 8.88 -3.59
C HIS A 253 -21.53 7.34 -3.75
N PRO A 254 -20.82 6.77 -4.74
CA PRO A 254 -20.12 7.39 -5.88
C PRO A 254 -20.98 7.46 -7.16
N ARG A 255 -20.46 8.08 -8.24
CA ARG A 255 -20.91 7.79 -9.62
C ARG A 255 -19.88 6.90 -10.31
N VAL A 256 -20.33 5.80 -10.91
CA VAL A 256 -19.46 4.71 -11.37
C VAL A 256 -19.71 4.34 -12.83
N ARG A 257 -18.66 4.18 -13.62
CA ARG A 257 -18.63 3.53 -14.92
C ARG A 257 -17.65 2.38 -14.91
N PHE A 258 -18.00 1.25 -15.52
CA PHE A 258 -17.21 0.02 -15.70
C PHE A 258 -16.71 -0.71 -14.44
N ALA A 259 -16.35 0.03 -13.40
CA ALA A 259 -15.64 -0.42 -12.23
C ALA A 259 -16.49 -1.33 -11.31
N LYS A 260 -15.77 -2.08 -10.47
CA LYS A 260 -16.34 -2.81 -9.33
C LYS A 260 -16.17 -1.97 -8.06
N VAL A 261 -17.27 -1.72 -7.35
CA VAL A 261 -17.26 -0.89 -6.13
C VAL A 261 -17.93 -1.61 -4.97
N HIS A 262 -17.20 -1.80 -3.88
CA HIS A 262 -17.79 -2.22 -2.60
C HIS A 262 -18.02 -1.00 -1.72
N LEU A 263 -19.29 -0.72 -1.42
CA LEU A 263 -19.74 0.43 -0.65
C LEU A 263 -20.37 -0.08 0.65
N TYR A 264 -19.72 0.07 1.81
CA TYR A 264 -20.29 -0.47 3.06
C TYR A 264 -20.13 0.41 4.29
N ASN A 265 -21.10 0.33 5.22
CA ASN A 265 -21.16 1.11 6.45
C ASN A 265 -20.88 2.60 6.28
N ASN A 266 -21.28 3.18 5.16
CA ASN A 266 -21.25 4.62 4.98
C ASN A 266 -22.56 5.22 5.47
N TYR A 267 -22.50 6.47 5.89
CA TYR A 267 -23.69 7.26 6.19
C TYR A 267 -23.80 8.37 5.16
N THR A 268 -24.91 8.41 4.44
CA THR A 268 -25.18 9.43 3.42
C THR A 268 -26.49 10.11 3.76
N ARG A 269 -26.46 11.44 3.92
CA ARG A 269 -27.66 12.21 4.24
C ARG A 269 -27.83 13.46 3.39
N ASN A 270 -29.09 13.88 3.25
CA ASN A 270 -29.45 15.18 2.68
C ASN A 270 -28.87 15.46 1.29
N TRP A 271 -28.79 14.44 0.42
CA TRP A 271 -28.29 14.64 -0.93
C TRP A 271 -29.22 15.51 -1.79
N GLY A 272 -28.62 16.19 -2.77
CA GLY A 272 -29.31 17.17 -3.63
C GLY A 272 -29.94 16.59 -4.90
N ILE A 273 -29.45 15.44 -5.38
CA ILE A 273 -29.95 14.78 -6.61
C ILE A 273 -30.13 13.27 -6.38
N TYR A 274 -29.04 12.55 -6.10
CA TYR A 274 -29.01 11.11 -5.79
C TYR A 274 -27.83 10.78 -4.86
N ALA A 275 -27.87 9.63 -4.20
CA ALA A 275 -26.74 9.11 -3.44
C ALA A 275 -25.72 8.44 -4.38
N ALA A 276 -25.91 7.17 -4.74
CA ALA A 276 -25.02 6.44 -5.65
C ALA A 276 -25.60 6.36 -7.07
N CYS A 277 -24.73 6.31 -8.08
CA CYS A 277 -25.15 6.16 -9.48
C CYS A 277 -24.35 5.07 -10.20
N ALA A 278 -25.07 4.10 -10.76
CA ALA A 278 -24.52 3.08 -11.64
C ALA A 278 -24.72 3.49 -13.11
N SER A 279 -23.63 3.85 -13.76
CA SER A 279 -23.56 4.11 -15.20
C SER A 279 -22.96 2.90 -15.94
N VAL A 280 -22.70 3.03 -17.24
CA VAL A 280 -22.35 1.91 -18.15
C VAL A 280 -21.47 0.83 -17.52
N GLU A 281 -22.01 -0.40 -17.51
CA GLU A 281 -21.34 -1.64 -17.05
C GLU A 281 -20.73 -1.62 -15.64
N SER A 282 -21.04 -0.61 -14.83
CA SER A 282 -20.56 -0.56 -13.43
C SER A 282 -21.22 -1.63 -12.57
N GLN A 283 -20.51 -2.06 -11.53
CA GLN A 283 -20.99 -3.08 -10.59
C GLN A 283 -20.77 -2.58 -9.16
N ILE A 284 -21.84 -2.17 -8.49
CA ILE A 284 -21.80 -1.65 -7.13
C ILE A 284 -22.43 -2.66 -6.18
N PHE A 285 -21.69 -3.07 -5.15
CA PHE A 285 -22.20 -3.85 -4.03
C PHE A 285 -22.33 -2.92 -2.81
N SER A 286 -23.56 -2.52 -2.51
CA SER A 286 -23.94 -1.66 -1.39
C SER A 286 -24.35 -2.53 -0.20
N GLN A 287 -23.65 -2.42 0.92
CA GLN A 287 -23.84 -3.29 2.08
C GLN A 287 -23.90 -2.50 3.39
N HIS A 288 -24.99 -2.65 4.15
CA HIS A 288 -25.13 -2.08 5.49
C HIS A 288 -24.81 -0.57 5.58
N ASN A 289 -25.12 0.21 4.55
CA ASN A 289 -25.05 1.66 4.57
C ASN A 289 -26.32 2.26 5.18
N ILE A 290 -26.24 3.51 5.62
CA ILE A 290 -27.37 4.30 6.11
C ILE A 290 -27.65 5.42 5.10
N TYR A 291 -28.84 5.42 4.50
CA TYR A 291 -29.30 6.45 3.59
C TYR A 291 -30.45 7.25 4.21
N GLU A 292 -30.18 8.53 4.49
CA GLU A 292 -31.13 9.46 5.09
C GLU A 292 -31.45 10.62 4.15
N ALA A 293 -32.51 10.44 3.37
CA ALA A 293 -32.95 11.42 2.39
C ALA A 293 -33.32 12.76 3.04
N GLY A 294 -32.96 13.86 2.38
CA GLY A 294 -33.48 15.19 2.64
C GLY A 294 -34.70 15.46 1.77
N GLN A 295 -34.64 16.52 0.98
CA GLN A 295 -35.70 16.87 0.00
C GLN A 295 -35.79 15.86 -1.15
N LYS A 296 -34.65 15.42 -1.70
CA LYS A 296 -34.63 14.35 -2.71
C LYS A 296 -34.63 12.99 -2.03
N LYS A 297 -35.48 12.09 -2.53
CA LYS A 297 -35.76 10.79 -1.89
C LYS A 297 -35.05 9.60 -2.54
N VAL A 298 -34.67 9.69 -3.82
CA VAL A 298 -34.05 8.57 -4.55
C VAL A 298 -32.58 8.41 -4.17
N ALA A 299 -32.20 7.27 -3.59
CA ALA A 299 -30.82 6.95 -3.24
C ALA A 299 -30.01 6.49 -4.46
N PHE A 300 -30.51 5.51 -5.20
CA PHE A 300 -29.80 4.90 -6.33
C PHE A 300 -30.32 5.38 -7.68
N LYS A 301 -29.40 5.87 -8.51
CA LYS A 301 -29.68 6.33 -9.87
C LYS A 301 -28.98 5.42 -10.88
N TYR A 302 -29.61 5.26 -12.04
CA TYR A 302 -29.03 4.55 -13.18
C TYR A 302 -28.98 5.50 -14.37
N LEU A 303 -27.86 5.48 -15.09
CA LEU A 303 -27.67 6.22 -16.33
C LEU A 303 -27.18 5.26 -17.41
N SER A 304 -27.92 5.15 -18.50
CA SER A 304 -27.48 4.41 -19.67
C SER A 304 -26.50 5.25 -20.46
N GLU A 305 -25.36 4.67 -20.83
CA GLU A 305 -24.37 5.27 -21.71
C GLU A 305 -23.86 4.20 -22.69
N LYS A 306 -23.34 4.63 -23.84
CA LYS A 306 -22.79 3.71 -24.84
C LYS A 306 -21.30 3.49 -24.62
N ALA A 307 -20.90 2.25 -24.34
CA ALA A 307 -19.50 1.87 -24.34
C ALA A 307 -18.92 1.84 -25.76
N ALA A 308 -17.67 2.25 -25.94
CA ALA A 308 -17.05 2.31 -27.28
C ALA A 308 -16.97 0.96 -28.00
N ASP A 309 -16.94 -0.15 -27.25
CA ASP A 309 -16.85 -1.52 -27.77
C ASP A 309 -18.21 -2.25 -27.79
N LYS A 310 -19.33 -1.54 -27.59
CA LYS A 310 -20.69 -2.10 -27.58
C LYS A 310 -21.60 -1.43 -28.60
N GLY A 311 -22.51 -2.23 -29.16
CA GLY A 311 -23.51 -1.76 -30.12
C GLY A 311 -24.68 -0.99 -29.50
N ALA A 312 -25.00 -1.26 -28.24
CA ALA A 312 -26.14 -0.69 -27.52
C ALA A 312 -25.70 0.04 -26.24
N GLU A 313 -26.55 0.98 -25.80
CA GLU A 313 -26.40 1.62 -24.49
C GLU A 313 -26.73 0.64 -23.37
N ALA A 314 -25.99 0.76 -22.27
CA ALA A 314 -26.26 0.01 -21.06
C ALA A 314 -26.03 0.89 -19.83
N SER A 315 -26.77 0.62 -18.76
CA SER A 315 -26.45 1.13 -17.43
C SER A 315 -25.62 0.09 -16.67
N GLY A 316 -25.28 0.40 -15.41
CA GLY A 316 -24.64 -0.54 -14.51
C GLY A 316 -25.65 -1.21 -13.58
N ARG A 317 -25.14 -1.94 -12.59
CA ARG A 317 -25.93 -2.65 -11.59
C ARG A 317 -25.54 -2.21 -10.18
N ILE A 318 -26.54 -2.19 -9.31
CA ILE A 318 -26.39 -2.00 -7.86
C ILE A 318 -27.07 -3.20 -7.19
N ILE A 319 -26.33 -3.88 -6.32
CA ILE A 319 -26.85 -4.86 -5.38
C ILE A 319 -26.85 -4.17 -4.01
N SER A 320 -27.97 -4.28 -3.28
CA SER A 320 -28.14 -3.68 -1.95
C SER A 320 -28.42 -4.80 -0.95
N GLU A 321 -27.57 -4.92 0.07
CA GLU A 321 -27.65 -5.96 1.10
C GLU A 321 -27.64 -5.31 2.49
N GLY A 322 -28.77 -5.39 3.20
CA GLY A 322 -28.88 -4.89 4.57
C GLY A 322 -28.69 -3.38 4.74
N ASP A 323 -28.81 -2.59 3.67
CA ASP A 323 -28.83 -1.13 3.73
C ASP A 323 -30.09 -0.63 4.46
N LEU A 324 -29.95 0.45 5.22
CA LEU A 324 -31.03 1.11 5.94
C LEU A 324 -31.46 2.40 5.21
N PHE A 325 -32.71 2.43 4.75
CA PHE A 325 -33.33 3.59 4.11
C PHE A 325 -34.28 4.27 5.07
N ILE A 326 -33.97 5.51 5.49
CA ILE A 326 -34.77 6.25 6.47
C ILE A 326 -35.22 7.62 5.94
N ASN A 327 -36.13 8.27 6.65
CA ASN A 327 -36.71 9.58 6.27
C ASN A 327 -37.39 9.60 4.88
N GLY A 328 -38.10 8.52 4.56
CA GLY A 328 -38.80 8.36 3.27
C GLY A 328 -37.86 8.14 2.08
N THR A 329 -36.63 7.69 2.33
CA THR A 329 -35.69 7.33 1.26
C THR A 329 -36.28 6.21 0.39
N GLN A 330 -36.26 6.41 -0.92
CA GLN A 330 -36.58 5.42 -1.93
C GLN A 330 -35.27 4.82 -2.44
N SER A 331 -35.15 3.48 -2.41
CA SER A 331 -33.91 2.82 -2.85
C SER A 331 -33.58 3.17 -4.30
N GLY A 332 -34.57 3.15 -5.20
CA GLY A 332 -34.36 3.36 -6.63
C GLY A 332 -33.84 2.13 -7.37
N LEU A 333 -33.80 0.96 -6.73
CA LEU A 333 -33.38 -0.30 -7.34
C LEU A 333 -34.31 -0.69 -8.50
N ILE A 334 -33.74 -1.23 -9.57
CA ILE A 334 -34.46 -1.76 -10.73
C ILE A 334 -34.60 -3.28 -10.56
N ALA A 335 -35.77 -3.84 -10.84
CA ALA A 335 -36.02 -5.28 -10.79
C ALA A 335 -35.09 -6.03 -11.76
N SER A 336 -34.34 -7.02 -11.27
CA SER A 336 -33.42 -7.80 -12.08
C SER A 336 -34.15 -8.93 -12.80
N ASN A 337 -34.42 -8.77 -14.10
CA ASN A 337 -35.10 -9.79 -14.92
C ASN A 337 -34.17 -10.84 -15.57
N ASN A 338 -32.86 -10.85 -15.28
CA ASN A 338 -31.92 -11.81 -15.91
C ASN A 338 -31.14 -12.63 -14.87
N LEU A 339 -31.39 -13.94 -14.89
CA LEU A 339 -30.85 -14.98 -14.00
C LEU A 339 -29.39 -15.44 -14.32
N GLU A 340 -28.74 -14.91 -15.36
CA GLU A 340 -27.52 -15.53 -15.94
C GLU A 340 -26.24 -14.68 -15.97
N CYS A 341 -26.08 -13.64 -15.14
CA CYS A 341 -24.83 -12.85 -15.14
C CYS A 341 -24.06 -12.95 -13.81
N ASN A 342 -22.76 -13.28 -13.88
CA ASN A 342 -21.82 -13.32 -12.75
C ASN A 342 -21.86 -12.01 -11.96
N ASN A 343 -22.56 -12.02 -10.83
CA ASN A 343 -22.67 -10.86 -9.96
C ASN A 343 -21.38 -10.65 -9.19
N PHE A 344 -20.73 -9.50 -9.35
CA PHE A 344 -19.63 -9.09 -8.48
C PHE A 344 -20.05 -9.21 -7.00
N HIS A 345 -19.27 -9.97 -6.24
CA HIS A 345 -19.39 -10.05 -4.79
C HIS A 345 -18.02 -9.80 -4.13
N PRO A 346 -17.91 -8.96 -3.09
CA PRO A 346 -16.63 -8.63 -2.48
C PRO A 346 -15.82 -9.84 -1.95
N ARG A 347 -16.49 -10.91 -1.49
CA ARG A 347 -15.85 -12.17 -1.05
C ARG A 347 -15.00 -12.86 -2.13
N GLU A 348 -15.27 -12.60 -3.40
CA GLU A 348 -14.47 -13.12 -4.51
C GLU A 348 -13.10 -12.42 -4.61
N HIS A 349 -12.91 -11.31 -3.91
CA HIS A 349 -11.74 -10.45 -4.04
C HIS A 349 -10.96 -10.26 -2.74
N TYR A 350 -11.61 -10.31 -1.58
CA TYR A 350 -10.94 -10.31 -0.28
C TYR A 350 -11.75 -11.10 0.77
N PRO A 351 -11.07 -11.84 1.67
CA PRO A 351 -11.71 -12.87 2.48
C PRO A 351 -12.53 -12.34 3.66
N ALA A 352 -12.22 -11.13 4.17
CA ALA A 352 -12.88 -10.56 5.33
C ALA A 352 -12.80 -9.02 5.31
N TRP A 353 -13.77 -8.38 5.96
CA TRP A 353 -13.84 -6.95 6.23
C TRP A 353 -14.72 -6.71 7.47
N THR A 354 -14.47 -5.61 8.18
CA THR A 354 -15.21 -5.22 9.38
C THR A 354 -16.50 -4.55 8.96
N VAL A 355 -17.62 -5.27 9.06
CA VAL A 355 -18.95 -4.76 8.72
C VAL A 355 -19.93 -4.97 9.87
N GLU A 356 -20.74 -3.96 10.14
CA GLU A 356 -21.76 -3.96 11.18
C GLU A 356 -23.14 -3.71 10.58
N PRO A 357 -24.23 -4.28 11.11
CA PRO A 357 -25.57 -3.87 10.72
C PRO A 357 -25.79 -2.36 10.97
N PRO A 358 -26.58 -1.65 10.13
CA PRO A 358 -26.92 -0.26 10.38
C PRO A 358 -27.59 -0.09 11.75
N SER A 359 -27.06 0.81 12.56
CA SER A 359 -27.57 1.08 13.90
C SER A 359 -27.46 2.57 14.23
N HIS A 360 -28.17 3.01 15.28
CA HIS A 360 -28.03 4.37 15.79
C HIS A 360 -26.59 4.64 16.23
N ASP A 361 -25.96 3.68 16.92
CA ASP A 361 -24.59 3.81 17.39
C ASP A 361 -23.60 3.92 16.21
N LEU A 362 -23.79 3.14 15.13
CA LEU A 362 -22.94 3.24 13.94
C LEU A 362 -23.11 4.60 13.29
N LYS A 363 -24.35 5.09 13.18
CA LYS A 363 -24.64 6.44 12.69
C LYS A 363 -23.88 7.50 13.50
N GLN A 364 -23.93 7.44 14.82
CA GLN A 364 -23.22 8.36 15.71
C GLN A 364 -21.70 8.30 15.50
N VAL A 365 -21.13 7.10 15.42
CA VAL A 365 -19.70 6.93 15.13
C VAL A 365 -19.33 7.58 13.80
N LEU A 366 -20.11 7.35 12.74
CA LEU A 366 -19.83 7.93 11.42
C LEU A 366 -19.94 9.46 11.43
N GLN A 367 -20.86 10.03 12.21
CA GLN A 367 -20.99 11.48 12.32
C GLN A 367 -19.83 12.14 13.07
N HIS A 368 -19.27 11.46 14.08
CA HIS A 368 -18.30 12.06 14.99
C HIS A 368 -16.85 11.65 14.72
N CYS A 369 -16.63 10.47 14.14
CA CYS A 369 -15.29 9.88 14.00
C CYS A 369 -14.81 9.80 12.53
N THR A 370 -15.47 10.49 11.61
CA THR A 370 -15.04 10.60 10.20
C THR A 370 -14.40 11.95 9.92
N GLY A 371 -13.62 12.02 8.84
CA GLY A 371 -12.84 13.19 8.47
C GLY A 371 -11.58 13.35 9.31
N TRP A 372 -10.97 14.51 9.17
CA TRP A 372 -9.86 14.95 10.00
C TRP A 372 -10.25 14.91 11.48
N GLN A 373 -9.37 14.36 12.30
CA GLN A 373 -9.52 14.25 13.74
C GLN A 373 -8.36 14.94 14.45
N SER A 374 -8.68 15.64 15.54
CA SER A 374 -7.68 16.18 16.44
C SER A 374 -7.12 15.06 17.30
N MET A 375 -6.00 14.49 16.87
CA MET A 375 -5.36 13.37 17.55
C MET A 375 -3.85 13.57 17.62
N ALA A 376 -3.24 13.05 18.69
CA ALA A 376 -1.79 13.10 18.86
C ALA A 376 -1.10 12.31 17.73
N ARG A 377 0.08 12.77 17.31
CA ARG A 377 0.96 12.00 16.44
C ARG A 377 1.44 10.76 17.21
N PRO A 378 1.17 9.53 16.75
CA PRO A 378 1.74 8.35 17.38
C PRO A 378 3.27 8.37 17.24
N LEU A 379 3.98 7.80 18.22
CA LEU A 379 5.44 7.71 18.15
C LEU A 379 5.87 6.81 16.99
N ASP A 380 6.91 7.22 16.26
CA ASP A 380 7.60 6.32 15.33
C ASP A 380 8.43 5.37 16.17
N GLN A 381 7.87 4.20 16.49
CA GLN A 381 8.59 3.13 17.17
C GLN A 381 9.49 2.38 16.17
N THR A 382 10.37 3.12 15.49
CA THR A 382 11.69 2.55 15.22
C THR A 382 12.32 2.27 16.59
N VAL A 383 13.13 1.22 16.72
CA VAL A 383 13.76 0.87 18.00
C VAL A 383 14.73 2.00 18.39
N GLU A 384 14.27 3.01 19.09
CA GLU A 384 15.09 3.90 19.90
C GLU A 384 14.82 3.53 21.36
N HIS A 385 15.79 2.85 21.97
CA HIS A 385 15.84 2.72 23.42
C HIS A 385 16.14 4.10 24.01
N GLY A 386 15.31 4.49 24.96
CA GLY A 386 15.15 5.86 25.43
C GLY A 386 16.42 6.55 25.94
N ALA A 387 16.52 7.84 25.61
CA ALA A 387 17.26 8.80 26.39
C ALA A 387 16.39 9.22 27.58
N HIS A 388 16.91 9.02 28.79
CA HIS A 388 16.56 9.86 29.93
C HIS A 388 17.72 10.85 30.11
N ASP A 389 17.39 12.13 30.10
CA ASP A 389 18.28 13.22 30.48
C ASP A 389 18.75 13.04 31.93
N GLU A 390 20.05 13.21 32.19
CA GLU A 390 20.58 14.22 33.13
C GLU A 390 22.12 14.32 33.05
N ALA A 391 22.59 15.58 33.06
CA ALA A 391 23.91 16.16 33.36
C ALA A 391 25.25 15.39 33.13
N VAL A 392 26.14 16.05 32.37
CA VAL A 392 27.61 15.83 32.21
C VAL A 392 28.33 16.29 33.51
N PRO A 393 29.45 15.69 34.03
CA PRO A 393 30.71 15.54 33.28
C PRO A 393 31.78 14.45 33.69
N ILE A 394 32.79 14.35 32.80
CA ILE A 394 34.21 13.87 32.93
C ILE A 394 34.55 12.36 32.64
N TYR A 395 35.49 12.19 31.68
CA TYR A 395 36.19 11.00 31.10
C TYR A 395 36.93 10.08 32.13
N PRO A 396 37.42 8.84 31.82
CA PRO A 396 37.91 8.32 30.52
C PRO A 396 37.64 6.82 30.14
N PHE A 397 37.85 6.53 28.84
CA PHE A 397 38.08 5.23 28.19
C PHE A 397 37.36 3.97 28.72
N GLN A 398 36.23 3.62 28.09
CA GLN A 398 35.74 2.24 28.05
C GLN A 398 35.49 1.78 26.62
N THR A 399 35.99 0.58 26.34
CA THR A 399 35.84 -0.18 25.11
C THR A 399 34.37 -0.28 24.72
N HIS A 400 33.97 0.43 23.66
CA HIS A 400 32.65 0.24 23.06
C HIS A 400 32.62 -1.16 22.45
N SER A 401 31.98 -2.11 23.12
CA SER A 401 31.41 -3.26 22.45
C SER A 401 30.36 -2.74 21.49
N ILE A 402 30.70 -2.65 20.21
CA ILE A 402 29.73 -2.42 19.14
C ILE A 402 28.82 -3.65 19.13
N VAL A 403 27.71 -3.59 19.86
CA VAL A 403 26.59 -4.48 19.59
C VAL A 403 26.00 -3.99 18.27
N ALA A 404 26.52 -4.51 17.17
CA ALA A 404 25.99 -4.23 15.84
C ALA A 404 24.50 -4.58 15.87
N SER A 405 23.64 -3.61 15.57
CA SER A 405 22.22 -3.87 15.37
C SER A 405 22.10 -4.89 14.23
N LEU A 406 21.64 -6.10 14.54
CA LEU A 406 21.47 -7.15 13.55
C LEU A 406 20.33 -6.73 12.60
N PRO A 407 20.58 -6.60 11.28
CA PRO A 407 19.51 -6.36 10.33
C PRO A 407 18.48 -7.48 10.43
N TYR A 408 17.20 -7.12 10.29
CA TYR A 408 16.06 -8.02 10.42
C TYR A 408 15.79 -8.61 11.83
N ALA A 409 16.24 -7.97 12.92
CA ALA A 409 15.99 -8.45 14.30
C ALA A 409 14.52 -8.77 14.63
N ARG A 410 13.56 -8.16 13.91
CA ARG A 410 12.11 -8.33 14.14
C ARG A 410 11.41 -9.31 13.19
N VAL A 411 12.07 -9.83 12.16
CA VAL A 411 11.34 -10.61 11.14
C VAL A 411 10.86 -11.98 11.62
N ASP A 412 11.34 -12.41 12.79
CA ASP A 412 10.92 -13.63 13.47
C ASP A 412 10.07 -13.35 14.72
N SER A 413 9.69 -12.08 14.96
CA SER A 413 8.83 -11.69 16.09
C SER A 413 7.38 -12.17 15.97
N SER A 414 6.93 -12.46 14.76
CA SER A 414 5.65 -13.09 14.49
C SER A 414 5.71 -13.84 13.16
N LEU A 415 4.76 -14.75 12.95
CA LEU A 415 4.65 -15.47 11.69
C LEU A 415 4.64 -14.52 10.50
N ARG A 416 3.90 -13.41 10.56
CA ARG A 416 3.76 -12.50 9.40
C ARG A 416 4.78 -11.37 9.34
N ALA A 417 5.76 -11.32 10.26
CA ALA A 417 6.74 -10.24 10.36
C ALA A 417 7.71 -10.14 9.17
N LEU A 418 7.72 -11.11 8.25
CA LEU A 418 8.49 -11.00 7.00
C LEU A 418 7.88 -10.04 5.98
N ALA A 419 6.56 -9.83 6.00
CA ALA A 419 5.91 -9.07 4.95
C ALA A 419 6.32 -7.59 4.96
N GLY A 420 6.81 -7.12 3.81
CA GLY A 420 7.36 -5.77 3.66
C GLY A 420 8.75 -5.61 4.27
N SER A 421 9.24 -6.53 5.09
CA SER A 421 10.45 -6.28 5.87
C SER A 421 11.76 -6.31 5.08
N ALA A 422 11.74 -6.72 3.81
CA ALA A 422 12.94 -6.80 2.96
C ALA A 422 13.67 -5.45 2.88
N GLU A 423 14.99 -5.46 3.03
CA GLU A 423 15.82 -4.29 2.72
C GLU A 423 16.18 -4.25 1.23
N GLY A 424 16.44 -3.06 0.68
CA GLY A 424 16.87 -2.92 -0.71
C GLY A 424 15.74 -2.98 -1.74
N PHE A 425 16.07 -3.32 -2.99
CA PHE A 425 15.13 -3.18 -4.12
C PHE A 425 13.88 -4.08 -4.02
N GLY A 426 13.93 -5.18 -3.26
CA GLY A 426 12.78 -6.04 -2.97
C GLY A 426 11.89 -5.58 -1.81
N HIS A 427 12.09 -4.38 -1.25
CA HIS A 427 11.38 -3.91 -0.03
C HIS A 427 9.85 -3.94 -0.12
N SER A 428 9.27 -3.89 -1.32
CA SER A 428 7.82 -3.95 -1.53
C SER A 428 7.26 -5.38 -1.48
N ALA A 429 8.08 -6.41 -1.27
CA ALA A 429 7.63 -7.79 -1.21
C ALA A 429 6.77 -8.01 0.05
N ILE A 430 5.44 -8.09 -0.14
CA ILE A 430 4.48 -8.37 0.94
C ILE A 430 4.10 -9.85 1.03
N GLY A 431 4.51 -10.67 0.06
CA GLY A 431 4.23 -12.10 0.04
C GLY A 431 2.73 -12.43 0.17
N GLY A 432 2.45 -13.48 0.93
CA GLY A 432 1.11 -13.93 1.30
C GLY A 432 0.50 -13.22 2.51
N LEU A 433 0.93 -12.00 2.86
CA LEU A 433 0.52 -11.29 4.08
C LEU A 433 -0.99 -11.30 4.34
N ARG A 434 -1.82 -11.25 3.29
CA ARG A 434 -3.29 -11.24 3.40
C ARG A 434 -3.96 -12.56 3.04
N GLY A 435 -3.17 -13.57 2.69
CA GLY A 435 -3.66 -14.90 2.42
C GLY A 435 -3.91 -15.70 3.69
N PRO A 436 -4.83 -16.67 3.69
CA PRO A 436 -4.92 -17.65 4.76
C PRO A 436 -3.61 -18.44 4.89
N LEU A 437 -3.46 -19.13 6.02
CA LEU A 437 -2.40 -20.11 6.16
C LEU A 437 -2.72 -21.32 5.29
N TYR A 438 -1.76 -21.69 4.44
CA TYR A 438 -1.76 -22.98 3.78
C TYR A 438 -0.79 -23.88 4.51
N HIS A 439 -1.27 -25.00 5.04
CA HIS A 439 -0.45 -26.00 5.69
C HIS A 439 -0.06 -27.07 4.67
N VAL A 440 1.22 -27.14 4.32
CA VAL A 440 1.76 -28.25 3.54
C VAL A 440 1.82 -29.47 4.46
N THR A 441 1.04 -30.49 4.11
CA THR A 441 0.83 -31.70 4.91
C THR A 441 1.50 -32.94 4.31
N THR A 442 1.97 -32.85 3.07
CA THR A 442 2.63 -33.94 2.35
C THR A 442 3.90 -33.47 1.65
N LEU A 443 4.87 -34.38 1.51
CA LEU A 443 6.10 -34.19 0.74
C LEU A 443 5.96 -34.63 -0.73
N ALA A 444 4.77 -35.08 -1.14
CA ALA A 444 4.48 -35.39 -2.53
C ALA A 444 4.68 -34.15 -3.42
N ASP A 445 5.14 -34.38 -4.65
CA ASP A 445 5.41 -33.32 -5.63
C ASP A 445 4.14 -32.52 -5.98
N ASP A 446 3.00 -33.20 -6.12
CA ASP A 446 1.73 -32.60 -6.53
C ASP A 446 0.54 -33.20 -5.74
N GLY A 447 -0.63 -32.60 -5.90
CA GLY A 447 -1.88 -33.01 -5.27
C GLY A 447 -2.22 -32.21 -4.01
N PRO A 448 -3.43 -32.39 -3.45
CA PRO A 448 -3.91 -31.64 -2.30
C PRO A 448 -2.96 -31.75 -1.09
N GLY A 449 -2.70 -30.61 -0.44
CA GLY A 449 -1.80 -30.53 0.72
C GLY A 449 -0.30 -30.43 0.36
N SER A 450 0.06 -30.51 -0.93
CA SER A 450 1.45 -30.34 -1.39
C SER A 450 1.86 -28.87 -1.49
N LEU A 451 3.17 -28.61 -1.53
CA LEU A 451 3.71 -27.28 -1.82
C LEU A 451 3.26 -26.78 -3.21
N ARG A 452 3.17 -27.67 -4.19
CA ARG A 452 2.80 -27.34 -5.57
C ARG A 452 1.34 -26.93 -5.72
N ASP A 453 0.43 -27.59 -5.01
CA ASP A 453 -0.97 -27.14 -4.91
C ASP A 453 -1.03 -25.71 -4.35
N ALA A 454 -0.32 -25.46 -3.26
CA ALA A 454 -0.27 -24.13 -2.65
C ALA A 454 0.29 -23.04 -3.59
N CYS A 455 1.44 -23.30 -4.23
CA CYS A 455 2.15 -22.30 -5.03
C CYS A 455 1.42 -21.93 -6.34
N ARG A 456 0.65 -22.85 -6.92
CA ARG A 456 -0.11 -22.62 -8.17
C ARG A 456 -1.44 -21.90 -7.97
N ARG A 457 -1.96 -21.85 -6.74
CA ARG A 457 -3.21 -21.14 -6.44
C ARG A 457 -3.08 -19.65 -6.74
N LYS A 458 -4.13 -19.07 -7.31
CA LYS A 458 -4.15 -17.63 -7.64
C LYS A 458 -4.30 -16.77 -6.39
N ASP A 459 -4.99 -17.27 -5.37
CA ASP A 459 -5.21 -16.55 -4.12
C ASP A 459 -3.90 -16.29 -3.37
N PRO A 460 -3.76 -15.15 -2.65
CA PRO A 460 -2.65 -14.95 -1.76
C PRO A 460 -2.57 -16.07 -0.71
N LEU A 461 -1.38 -16.59 -0.43
CA LEU A 461 -1.21 -17.65 0.59
C LEU A 461 0.06 -17.48 1.39
N TRP A 462 -0.07 -17.64 2.70
CA TRP A 462 1.07 -17.83 3.60
C TRP A 462 1.28 -19.31 3.82
N ILE A 463 2.28 -19.88 3.14
CA ILE A 463 2.51 -21.31 3.05
C ILE A 463 3.49 -21.70 4.16
N VAL A 464 3.03 -22.54 5.08
CA VAL A 464 3.81 -23.12 6.19
C VAL A 464 3.80 -24.63 6.10
N PHE A 465 4.74 -25.28 6.78
CA PHE A 465 4.90 -26.74 6.68
C PHE A 465 4.53 -27.44 8.00
N GLN A 466 3.68 -28.47 7.91
CA GLN A 466 3.42 -29.40 9.01
C GLN A 466 4.41 -30.58 9.01
N VAL A 467 4.97 -30.89 7.85
CA VAL A 467 5.99 -31.92 7.64
C VAL A 467 7.39 -31.30 7.48
N SER A 468 8.44 -32.06 7.76
CA SER A 468 9.83 -31.74 7.39
C SER A 468 10.33 -32.83 6.45
N GLY A 469 11.16 -32.50 5.47
CA GLY A 469 11.77 -33.49 4.59
C GLY A 469 12.10 -32.95 3.21
N THR A 470 12.31 -33.89 2.28
CA THR A 470 12.69 -33.60 0.90
C THR A 470 11.47 -33.72 -0.01
N ILE A 471 11.19 -32.68 -0.78
CA ILE A 471 10.20 -32.67 -1.86
C ILE A 471 10.97 -32.81 -3.18
N HIS A 472 10.68 -33.87 -3.92
CA HIS A 472 11.28 -34.10 -5.23
C HIS A 472 10.39 -33.49 -6.32
N LEU A 473 10.87 -32.44 -6.98
CA LEU A 473 10.13 -31.74 -8.03
C LEU A 473 10.43 -32.38 -9.39
N SER A 474 9.42 -33.04 -9.99
CA SER A 474 9.54 -33.63 -11.34
C SER A 474 9.67 -32.57 -12.43
N THR A 475 9.05 -31.42 -12.21
CA THR A 475 9.05 -30.25 -13.10
C THR A 475 9.28 -28.98 -12.29
N PHE A 476 9.64 -27.87 -12.95
CA PHE A 476 9.68 -26.57 -12.29
C PHE A 476 8.35 -26.29 -11.57
N LEU A 477 8.44 -25.88 -10.31
CA LEU A 477 7.28 -25.50 -9.52
C LEU A 477 7.01 -24.02 -9.75
N SER A 478 5.94 -23.74 -10.50
CA SER A 478 5.49 -22.38 -10.77
C SER A 478 4.93 -21.74 -9.50
N VAL A 479 5.42 -20.56 -9.14
CA VAL A 479 4.96 -19.78 -8.01
C VAL A 479 4.17 -18.57 -8.52
N SER A 480 2.88 -18.51 -8.21
CA SER A 480 2.02 -17.38 -8.54
C SER A 480 2.28 -16.17 -7.62
N SER A 481 1.72 -15.00 -7.95
CA SER A 481 1.83 -13.78 -7.14
C SER A 481 1.30 -13.95 -5.70
N TYR A 482 1.74 -13.07 -4.79
CA TYR A 482 1.28 -12.98 -3.40
C TYR A 482 1.46 -14.26 -2.58
N LYS A 483 2.65 -14.87 -2.66
CA LYS A 483 3.00 -16.08 -1.91
C LYS A 483 4.09 -15.77 -0.89
N THR A 484 3.92 -16.26 0.33
CA THR A 484 5.06 -16.45 1.24
C THR A 484 5.27 -17.94 1.37
N ILE A 485 6.43 -18.45 0.95
CA ILE A 485 6.87 -19.81 1.24
C ILE A 485 7.77 -19.73 2.49
N ASP A 486 7.22 -20.13 3.63
CA ASP A 486 7.82 -19.95 4.94
C ASP A 486 8.30 -21.28 5.52
N GLY A 487 9.58 -21.58 5.30
CA GLY A 487 10.22 -22.78 5.84
C GLY A 487 10.57 -22.69 7.33
N ARG A 488 10.33 -21.58 8.02
CA ARG A 488 10.75 -21.43 9.43
C ARG A 488 10.09 -22.48 10.32
N GLY A 489 10.87 -23.05 11.22
CA GLY A 489 10.45 -24.13 12.13
C GLY A 489 10.42 -25.52 11.49
N ARG A 490 10.67 -25.65 10.19
CA ARG A 490 10.78 -26.94 9.49
C ARG A 490 12.06 -26.98 8.66
N ARG A 491 12.49 -28.19 8.31
CA ARG A 491 13.60 -28.41 7.37
C ARG A 491 13.02 -28.91 6.07
N ILE A 492 12.96 -28.05 5.07
CA ILE A 492 12.36 -28.35 3.76
C ILE A 492 13.43 -28.25 2.70
N LYS A 493 13.68 -29.38 2.03
CA LYS A 493 14.62 -29.46 0.90
C LYS A 493 13.86 -29.69 -0.40
N LEU A 494 14.14 -28.88 -1.42
CA LEU A 494 13.64 -29.05 -2.78
C LEU A 494 14.76 -29.65 -3.65
N THR A 495 14.44 -30.73 -4.37
CA THR A 495 15.38 -31.46 -5.26
C THR A 495 14.76 -31.73 -6.63
N GLY A 496 15.56 -32.20 -7.60
CA GLY A 496 15.09 -32.51 -8.95
C GLY A 496 15.03 -31.26 -9.83
N LYS A 497 13.99 -30.44 -9.66
CA LYS A 497 13.83 -29.11 -10.30
C LYS A 497 13.69 -28.00 -9.26
N GLY A 498 13.75 -26.75 -9.71
CA GLY A 498 13.63 -25.57 -8.88
C GLY A 498 12.26 -24.88 -8.89
N LEU A 499 12.22 -23.67 -8.34
CA LEU A 499 11.09 -22.77 -8.43
C LEU A 499 11.15 -21.93 -9.70
N ARG A 500 9.98 -21.62 -10.27
CA ARG A 500 9.85 -20.68 -11.39
C ARG A 500 8.85 -19.58 -11.06
N LEU A 501 9.35 -18.36 -10.99
CA LEU A 501 8.61 -17.12 -10.80
C LEU A 501 8.52 -16.46 -12.17
N LYS A 502 7.33 -16.53 -12.78
CA LYS A 502 7.04 -16.02 -14.11
C LYS A 502 5.84 -15.10 -14.02
N GLU A 503 5.97 -13.87 -14.53
CA GLU A 503 4.92 -12.86 -14.60
C GLU A 503 4.19 -12.68 -13.25
N CYS A 504 4.95 -12.73 -12.15
CA CYS A 504 4.40 -12.69 -10.80
C CYS A 504 4.97 -11.54 -9.97
N GLU A 505 4.21 -11.10 -8.97
CA GLU A 505 4.63 -10.06 -8.04
C GLU A 505 4.37 -10.41 -6.57
N HIS A 506 5.12 -9.77 -5.67
CA HIS A 506 4.99 -9.92 -4.21
C HIS A 506 5.18 -11.36 -3.73
N VAL A 507 6.36 -11.93 -3.95
CA VAL A 507 6.70 -13.29 -3.47
C VAL A 507 7.82 -13.22 -2.43
N ILE A 508 7.64 -13.92 -1.32
CA ILE A 508 8.67 -14.10 -0.28
C ILE A 508 9.00 -15.60 -0.21
N ILE A 509 10.28 -15.94 -0.28
CA ILE A 509 10.78 -17.32 -0.15
C ILE A 509 11.79 -17.30 0.98
N CYS A 510 11.55 -18.06 2.04
CA CYS A 510 12.48 -18.11 3.15
C CYS A 510 12.67 -19.48 3.80
N ASN A 511 13.86 -19.70 4.34
CA ASN A 511 14.22 -20.89 5.13
C ASN A 511 14.04 -22.22 4.37
N LEU A 512 14.40 -22.25 3.09
CA LEU A 512 14.38 -23.46 2.27
C LEU A 512 15.80 -23.92 1.90
N GLU A 513 15.96 -25.22 1.71
CA GLU A 513 17.15 -25.84 1.12
C GLU A 513 16.87 -26.23 -0.34
N PHE A 514 17.80 -25.95 -1.23
CA PHE A 514 17.78 -26.34 -2.64
C PHE A 514 19.03 -27.14 -2.95
N GLU A 515 18.88 -28.40 -3.35
CA GLU A 515 20.01 -29.28 -3.64
C GLU A 515 19.67 -30.33 -4.71
N GLY A 516 20.65 -30.80 -5.47
CA GLY A 516 20.49 -31.98 -6.33
C GLY A 516 19.56 -31.74 -7.53
N GLY A 517 19.64 -30.55 -8.13
CA GLY A 517 18.91 -30.25 -9.36
C GLY A 517 19.60 -30.89 -10.56
N ARG A 518 18.82 -31.59 -11.41
CA ARG A 518 19.37 -32.35 -12.54
C ARG A 518 18.63 -32.07 -13.85
N GLY A 519 19.35 -32.26 -14.96
CA GLY A 519 18.88 -32.10 -16.32
C GLY A 519 19.06 -30.67 -16.87
N PRO A 520 18.68 -30.47 -18.15
CA PRO A 520 18.91 -29.20 -18.85
C PRO A 520 18.16 -28.05 -18.17
N ASP A 521 18.80 -26.87 -18.19
CA ASP A 521 18.31 -25.61 -17.64
C ASP A 521 17.79 -25.71 -16.20
N SER A 522 18.35 -26.63 -15.41
CA SER A 522 17.94 -26.85 -14.02
C SER A 522 18.59 -25.80 -13.13
N ASP A 523 17.91 -24.68 -12.93
CA ASP A 523 18.22 -23.70 -11.89
C ASP A 523 17.42 -23.96 -10.60
N ALA A 524 17.96 -23.57 -9.44
CA ALA A 524 17.22 -23.69 -8.18
C ALA A 524 16.04 -22.69 -8.10
N ILE A 525 16.24 -21.45 -8.56
CA ILE A 525 15.20 -20.42 -8.63
C ILE A 525 15.34 -19.63 -9.93
N GLN A 526 14.30 -19.67 -10.76
CA GLN A 526 14.19 -18.86 -11.98
C GLN A 526 13.20 -17.71 -11.75
N ILE A 527 13.65 -16.47 -11.96
CA ILE A 527 12.80 -15.28 -11.95
C ILE A 527 12.83 -14.68 -13.36
N LYS A 528 11.86 -15.10 -14.18
CA LYS A 528 11.73 -14.71 -15.60
C LYS A 528 10.40 -15.14 -16.24
N PRO A 529 9.80 -14.35 -17.14
CA PRO A 529 9.97 -12.89 -17.34
C PRO A 529 9.10 -12.03 -16.40
N ASN A 530 9.29 -10.71 -16.46
CA ASN A 530 8.38 -9.67 -15.96
C ASN A 530 7.89 -9.87 -14.51
N SER A 531 8.76 -10.34 -13.62
CA SER A 531 8.42 -10.58 -12.22
C SER A 531 9.03 -9.52 -11.30
N LYS A 532 8.30 -9.11 -10.26
CA LYS A 532 8.74 -7.99 -9.40
C LYS A 532 8.34 -8.06 -7.94
N HIS A 533 9.03 -7.30 -7.08
CA HIS A 533 8.78 -7.26 -5.63
C HIS A 533 8.96 -8.64 -4.98
N ILE A 534 10.17 -9.19 -5.10
CA ILE A 534 10.49 -10.55 -4.62
C ILE A 534 11.58 -10.50 -3.56
N TRP A 535 11.42 -11.29 -2.51
CA TRP A 535 12.43 -11.46 -1.46
C TRP A 535 12.79 -12.92 -1.27
N ILE A 536 14.08 -13.25 -1.43
CA ILE A 536 14.66 -14.56 -1.14
C ILE A 536 15.56 -14.41 0.08
N ASP A 537 15.22 -15.08 1.17
CA ASP A 537 15.88 -14.86 2.46
C ASP A 537 16.22 -16.18 3.17
N ARG A 538 17.41 -16.28 3.79
CA ARG A 538 17.80 -17.46 4.60
C ARG A 538 17.63 -18.81 3.87
N CYS A 539 17.83 -18.83 2.56
CA CYS A 539 17.82 -20.07 1.79
C CYS A 539 19.24 -20.62 1.64
N SER A 540 19.38 -21.94 1.59
CA SER A 540 20.63 -22.62 1.27
C SER A 540 20.51 -23.25 -0.12
N LEU A 541 21.46 -22.98 -1.02
CA LEU A 541 21.41 -23.40 -2.41
C LEU A 541 22.74 -24.01 -2.84
N SER A 542 22.72 -25.22 -3.41
CA SER A 542 23.90 -25.94 -3.86
C SER A 542 23.59 -27.00 -4.92
N ASP A 543 24.59 -27.43 -5.68
CA ASP A 543 24.53 -28.65 -6.51
C ASP A 543 23.35 -28.74 -7.51
N PHE A 544 23.23 -27.74 -8.40
CA PHE A 544 22.37 -27.78 -9.59
C PHE A 544 23.22 -27.92 -10.87
N ASP A 545 22.65 -28.48 -11.95
CA ASP A 545 23.35 -28.69 -13.22
C ASP A 545 23.64 -27.37 -13.99
N ASP A 546 22.75 -26.35 -13.91
CA ASP A 546 23.00 -25.04 -14.53
C ASP A 546 23.38 -23.96 -13.51
N GLY A 547 22.43 -23.14 -13.05
CA GLY A 547 22.64 -22.08 -12.05
C GLY A 547 21.90 -22.30 -10.73
N LEU A 548 22.11 -21.42 -9.75
CA LEU A 548 21.25 -21.40 -8.54
C LEU A 548 20.13 -20.38 -8.70
N ILE A 549 20.46 -19.11 -8.92
CA ILE A 549 19.46 -18.05 -9.09
C ILE A 549 19.66 -17.32 -10.42
N ASP A 550 18.59 -17.30 -11.21
CA ASP A 550 18.53 -16.67 -12.51
C ASP A 550 17.51 -15.52 -12.50
N ILE A 551 17.97 -14.28 -12.70
CA ILE A 551 17.13 -13.07 -12.77
C ILE A 551 17.30 -12.45 -14.16
N THR A 552 16.28 -12.58 -15.01
CA THR A 552 16.37 -12.18 -16.42
C THR A 552 15.01 -11.69 -16.94
N ARG A 553 15.01 -11.13 -18.16
CA ARG A 553 13.81 -10.75 -18.89
C ARG A 553 12.96 -9.77 -18.08
N GLU A 554 13.55 -8.60 -17.83
CA GLU A 554 12.88 -7.45 -17.20
C GLU A 554 12.39 -7.66 -15.76
N SER A 555 12.77 -8.78 -15.13
CA SER A 555 12.40 -9.07 -13.76
C SER A 555 13.21 -8.20 -12.78
N THR A 556 12.53 -7.37 -12.00
CA THR A 556 13.14 -6.26 -11.25
C THR A 556 12.63 -6.20 -9.81
N ASP A 557 13.22 -5.36 -8.98
CA ASP A 557 12.80 -5.15 -7.58
C ASP A 557 12.90 -6.42 -6.74
N ILE A 558 14.12 -6.96 -6.68
CA ILE A 558 14.44 -8.23 -6.01
C ILE A 558 15.47 -7.99 -4.91
N THR A 559 15.25 -8.61 -3.75
CA THR A 559 16.25 -8.71 -2.67
C THR A 559 16.61 -10.17 -2.42
N ILE A 560 17.91 -10.45 -2.31
CA ILE A 560 18.47 -11.73 -1.86
C ILE A 560 19.26 -11.44 -0.58
N SER A 561 18.86 -12.03 0.54
CA SER A 561 19.50 -11.78 1.83
C SER A 561 19.76 -13.01 2.65
N ARG A 562 20.85 -13.01 3.44
CA ARG A 562 21.16 -14.08 4.41
C ARG A 562 21.15 -15.49 3.84
N CYS A 563 21.36 -15.62 2.53
CA CYS A 563 21.37 -16.91 1.83
C CYS A 563 22.78 -17.51 1.83
N HIS A 564 22.87 -18.83 1.79
CA HIS A 564 24.13 -19.56 1.67
C HIS A 564 24.19 -20.28 0.32
N PHE A 565 25.22 -19.97 -0.46
CA PHE A 565 25.50 -20.58 -1.76
C PHE A 565 26.76 -21.44 -1.64
N SER A 566 26.66 -22.73 -1.93
CA SER A 566 27.82 -23.62 -1.79
C SER A 566 27.95 -24.66 -2.89
N LYS A 567 29.18 -25.18 -3.08
CA LYS A 567 29.47 -26.36 -3.92
C LYS A 567 28.81 -26.32 -5.29
N HIS A 568 28.99 -25.22 -6.02
CA HIS A 568 28.31 -25.05 -7.30
C HIS A 568 29.09 -24.17 -8.29
N ASN A 569 28.84 -24.38 -9.58
CA ASN A 569 29.55 -23.67 -10.64
C ASN A 569 29.03 -22.24 -10.82
N LYS A 570 27.74 -22.03 -11.11
CA LYS A 570 27.17 -20.76 -11.57
C LYS A 570 26.15 -20.22 -10.56
N THR A 571 26.56 -19.46 -9.55
CA THR A 571 25.63 -19.10 -8.45
C THR A 571 24.49 -18.16 -8.85
N ILE A 572 24.76 -16.90 -9.22
CA ILE A 572 23.70 -15.91 -9.49
C ILE A 572 23.93 -15.21 -10.83
N LEU A 573 23.00 -15.38 -11.77
CA LEU A 573 22.99 -14.67 -13.04
C LEU A 573 21.95 -13.55 -13.02
N ILE A 574 22.37 -12.35 -13.41
CA ILE A 574 21.50 -11.19 -13.57
C ILE A 574 21.70 -10.64 -14.99
N GLY A 575 20.67 -10.76 -15.81
CA GLY A 575 20.74 -10.46 -17.25
C GLY A 575 21.53 -11.53 -18.03
N ALA A 576 20.83 -12.31 -18.86
CA ALA A 576 21.42 -13.44 -19.57
C ALA A 576 21.97 -13.09 -20.96
N ASP A 577 21.21 -12.29 -21.71
CA ASP A 577 21.41 -12.03 -23.14
C ASP A 577 21.96 -10.61 -23.35
N PRO A 578 23.18 -10.44 -23.92
CA PRO A 578 23.77 -9.12 -24.16
C PRO A 578 23.04 -8.30 -25.23
N SER A 579 22.11 -8.89 -25.99
CA SER A 579 21.28 -8.19 -26.97
C SER A 579 19.91 -7.79 -26.39
N HIS A 580 19.55 -8.30 -25.22
CA HIS A 580 18.25 -8.02 -24.58
C HIS A 580 18.30 -6.76 -23.73
N VAL A 581 18.28 -5.61 -24.40
CA VAL A 581 18.37 -4.28 -23.79
C VAL A 581 17.26 -3.94 -22.80
N GLY A 582 16.15 -4.69 -22.80
CA GLY A 582 15.07 -4.56 -21.82
C GLY A 582 15.53 -4.79 -20.37
N ASP A 583 16.59 -5.59 -20.17
CA ASP A 583 17.14 -5.91 -18.84
C ASP A 583 17.75 -4.69 -18.11
N ARG A 584 17.83 -3.51 -18.75
CA ARG A 584 18.23 -2.25 -18.09
C ARG A 584 17.32 -1.84 -16.94
N CYS A 585 16.09 -2.31 -16.91
CA CYS A 585 15.16 -2.03 -15.81
C CYS A 585 15.42 -2.87 -14.56
N ILE A 586 16.25 -3.92 -14.64
CA ILE A 586 16.50 -4.85 -13.53
C ILE A 586 17.19 -4.15 -12.37
N ARG A 587 16.63 -4.28 -11.16
CA ARG A 587 17.17 -3.78 -9.89
C ARG A 587 17.25 -4.91 -8.87
N VAL A 588 18.45 -5.22 -8.38
CA VAL A 588 18.66 -6.34 -7.42
C VAL A 588 19.54 -5.91 -6.25
N THR A 589 19.10 -6.19 -5.02
CA THR A 589 19.93 -6.07 -3.80
C THR A 589 20.36 -7.44 -3.33
N ILE A 590 21.65 -7.61 -3.02
CA ILE A 590 22.20 -8.85 -2.46
C ILE A 590 23.01 -8.49 -1.20
N HIS A 591 22.66 -9.04 -0.05
CA HIS A 591 23.36 -8.70 1.20
C HIS A 591 23.35 -9.79 2.27
N HIS A 592 24.35 -9.76 3.15
CA HIS A 592 24.52 -10.78 4.22
C HIS A 592 24.54 -12.22 3.73
N CYS A 593 24.83 -12.45 2.44
CA CYS A 593 24.93 -13.79 1.87
C CYS A 593 26.33 -14.35 2.03
N PHE A 594 26.41 -15.68 2.15
CA PHE A 594 27.65 -16.42 2.22
C PHE A 594 27.84 -17.27 0.97
N PHE A 595 29.01 -17.20 0.35
CA PHE A 595 29.40 -17.98 -0.82
C PHE A 595 30.66 -18.78 -0.50
N ASP A 596 30.61 -20.10 -0.62
CA ASP A 596 31.72 -21.00 -0.29
C ASP A 596 31.85 -22.18 -1.25
N GLU A 597 33.07 -22.56 -1.61
CA GLU A 597 33.35 -23.69 -2.52
C GLU A 597 32.60 -23.59 -3.87
N THR A 598 32.43 -22.37 -4.39
CA THR A 598 31.75 -22.09 -5.66
C THR A 598 32.74 -21.81 -6.79
N ARG A 599 32.35 -21.89 -8.06
CA ARG A 599 33.27 -21.56 -9.17
C ARG A 599 33.15 -20.11 -9.62
N GLN A 600 31.94 -19.55 -9.71
CA GLN A 600 31.70 -18.20 -10.25
C GLN A 600 30.31 -17.61 -9.93
N ARG A 601 30.15 -16.29 -10.17
CA ARG A 601 28.89 -15.51 -10.25
C ARG A 601 28.26 -15.04 -8.93
N HIS A 602 28.97 -14.27 -8.12
CA HIS A 602 28.54 -13.76 -6.81
C HIS A 602 28.08 -12.28 -6.78
N PRO A 603 27.38 -11.66 -7.77
CA PRO A 603 26.73 -12.16 -9.00
C PRO A 603 27.57 -12.01 -10.29
N ARG A 604 27.05 -12.53 -11.41
CA ARG A 604 27.39 -12.05 -12.78
C ARG A 604 26.26 -11.17 -13.31
N VAL A 605 26.60 -9.99 -13.81
CA VAL A 605 25.63 -8.92 -14.14
C VAL A 605 25.76 -8.44 -15.59
N ARG A 606 24.62 -8.19 -16.24
CA ARG A 606 24.44 -7.43 -17.49
C ARG A 606 23.26 -6.47 -17.35
N PHE A 607 23.41 -5.23 -17.83
CA PHE A 607 22.40 -4.14 -17.85
C PHE A 607 21.82 -3.65 -16.51
N ALA A 608 21.80 -4.50 -15.48
CA ALA A 608 21.08 -4.24 -14.24
C ALA A 608 21.74 -3.21 -13.31
N ASN A 609 20.92 -2.64 -12.42
CA ASN A 609 21.36 -1.85 -11.27
C ASN A 609 21.47 -2.74 -10.02
N ILE A 610 22.69 -2.88 -9.49
CA ILE A 610 22.97 -3.79 -8.37
C ILE A 610 23.40 -3.04 -7.12
N HIS A 611 22.84 -3.47 -5.99
CA HIS A 611 23.29 -3.08 -4.66
C HIS A 611 23.85 -4.32 -3.93
N LEU A 612 25.15 -4.35 -3.64
CA LEU A 612 25.84 -5.47 -2.98
C LEU A 612 26.54 -4.96 -1.70
N TYR A 613 26.20 -5.50 -0.52
CA TYR A 613 26.85 -5.13 0.75
C TYR A 613 26.88 -6.28 1.77
N ASN A 614 27.86 -6.28 2.67
CA ASN A 614 27.99 -7.26 3.76
C ASN A 614 27.93 -8.73 3.32
N ASN A 615 28.42 -9.08 2.14
CA ASN A 615 28.49 -10.47 1.70
C ASN A 615 29.86 -11.05 2.02
N TYR A 616 29.89 -12.34 2.37
CA TYR A 616 31.11 -13.08 2.58
C TYR A 616 31.31 -14.08 1.45
N SER A 617 32.42 -13.98 0.72
CA SER A 617 32.80 -14.93 -0.31
C SER A 617 34.16 -15.53 0.02
N ARG A 618 34.25 -16.86 0.01
CA ARG A 618 35.53 -17.57 0.11
C ARG A 618 35.58 -18.74 -0.87
N ASN A 619 36.80 -19.23 -1.14
CA ASN A 619 37.03 -20.47 -1.90
C ASN A 619 36.41 -20.50 -3.31
N TRP A 620 36.40 -19.38 -4.04
CA TRP A 620 35.90 -19.39 -5.42
C TRP A 620 36.96 -19.85 -6.44
N GLY A 621 36.50 -20.47 -7.54
CA GLY A 621 37.37 -20.97 -8.62
C GLY A 621 37.84 -19.92 -9.63
N ILE A 622 36.91 -19.29 -10.37
CA ILE A 622 37.22 -18.35 -11.46
C ILE A 622 37.16 -16.90 -10.94
N TYR A 623 35.97 -16.39 -10.61
CA TYR A 623 35.74 -15.03 -10.11
C TYR A 623 34.59 -14.99 -9.11
N ALA A 624 34.61 -14.05 -8.17
CA ALA A 624 33.46 -13.80 -7.30
C ALA A 624 32.44 -12.94 -8.06
N VAL A 625 32.64 -11.63 -8.15
CA VAL A 625 31.72 -10.70 -8.84
C VAL A 625 32.19 -10.38 -10.25
N CYS A 626 31.28 -10.33 -11.23
CA CYS A 626 31.56 -9.84 -12.58
C CYS A 626 30.42 -8.95 -13.08
N ALA A 627 30.78 -7.78 -13.61
CA ALA A 627 29.86 -6.90 -14.32
C ALA A 627 30.29 -6.83 -15.80
N SER A 628 29.32 -6.87 -16.69
CA SER A 628 29.50 -6.75 -18.15
C SER A 628 28.38 -5.86 -18.73
N VAL A 629 28.50 -5.43 -19.98
CA VAL A 629 27.56 -4.59 -20.77
C VAL A 629 26.62 -3.70 -19.93
N GLU A 630 26.96 -2.41 -19.84
CA GLU A 630 26.10 -1.34 -19.27
C GLU A 630 25.58 -1.56 -17.83
N SER A 631 26.16 -2.49 -17.06
CA SER A 631 25.81 -2.67 -15.65
C SER A 631 26.19 -1.45 -14.82
N GLN A 632 25.25 -0.89 -14.06
CA GLN A 632 25.49 0.22 -13.15
C GLN A 632 25.55 -0.27 -11.70
N GLY A 633 26.73 -0.19 -11.08
CA GLY A 633 26.89 -0.38 -9.63
C GLY A 633 27.03 0.95 -8.92
N ARG A 634 26.17 1.26 -7.94
CA ARG A 634 26.44 2.38 -7.02
C ARG A 634 27.66 2.01 -6.17
N ARG A 635 28.78 2.72 -6.35
CA ARG A 635 30.04 2.52 -5.61
C ARG A 635 29.88 2.85 -4.11
N ARG A 636 29.29 1.92 -3.35
CA ARG A 636 29.41 1.80 -1.89
C ARG A 636 29.58 0.32 -1.57
N TRP A 637 30.75 -0.24 -1.87
CA TRP A 637 31.16 -1.56 -1.40
C TRP A 637 31.42 -1.47 0.11
N HIS A 638 30.37 -1.36 0.92
CA HIS A 638 30.52 -1.41 2.36
C HIS A 638 30.67 -2.89 2.79
N LEU A 639 31.83 -3.21 3.36
CA LEU A 639 32.14 -4.43 4.13
C LEU A 639 31.88 -5.80 3.45
N SER A 640 32.11 -5.96 2.15
CA SER A 640 32.16 -7.32 1.54
C SER A 640 33.57 -7.91 1.60
N ILE A 641 33.69 -9.15 2.11
CA ILE A 641 34.99 -9.83 2.29
C ILE A 641 35.15 -10.92 1.22
N PHE A 642 36.27 -10.89 0.51
CA PHE A 642 36.62 -11.85 -0.54
C PHE A 642 37.95 -12.56 -0.22
N LEU A 643 37.90 -13.83 0.19
CA LEU A 643 39.09 -14.65 0.46
C LEU A 643 39.29 -15.74 -0.61
N LYS A 644 40.26 -15.55 -1.50
CA LYS A 644 40.63 -16.58 -2.49
C LYS A 644 41.59 -17.58 -1.84
N ARG A 645 41.38 -18.88 -2.07
CA ARG A 645 42.32 -19.92 -1.61
C ARG A 645 43.70 -19.65 -2.20
N GLN A 646 44.71 -19.41 -1.35
CA GLN A 646 46.10 -19.48 -1.78
C GLN A 646 46.41 -20.96 -2.08
N GLN A 647 46.65 -21.29 -3.35
CA GLN A 647 47.20 -22.60 -3.69
C GLN A 647 48.68 -22.60 -3.32
N THR A 648 49.03 -23.21 -2.19
CA THR A 648 50.40 -23.70 -1.99
C THR A 648 50.67 -24.78 -3.03
N ARG A 649 51.53 -24.48 -4.00
CA ARG A 649 52.07 -25.47 -4.93
C ARG A 649 53.05 -26.36 -4.16
N GLU A 650 52.58 -27.49 -3.66
CA GLU A 650 53.50 -28.61 -3.39
C GLU A 650 53.95 -29.17 -4.75
N LYS A 651 55.19 -28.85 -5.12
CA LYS A 651 55.88 -29.55 -6.20
C LYS A 651 56.02 -31.01 -5.77
N LYS A 652 55.30 -31.92 -6.44
CA LYS A 652 55.66 -33.34 -6.46
C LYS A 652 57.11 -33.46 -6.94
N GLN A 653 58.02 -33.78 -6.03
CA GLN A 653 59.35 -34.26 -6.37
C GLN A 653 59.15 -35.71 -6.86
N VAL A 654 59.29 -35.91 -8.17
CA VAL A 654 59.41 -37.24 -8.77
C VAL A 654 60.80 -37.73 -8.40
N ALA A 655 60.89 -38.80 -7.62
CA ALA A 655 62.11 -39.54 -7.41
C ALA A 655 62.20 -40.64 -8.47
N ALA A 656 63.23 -40.54 -9.30
CA ALA A 656 63.97 -41.66 -9.86
C ALA A 656 65.44 -41.38 -9.57
#